data_AF-J0NC43-F1
#
_entry.id   AF-J0NC43-F1
#
_cell.length_a   1.000
_cell.length_b   1.000
_cell.length_c   1.000
_cell.angle_alpha   90.00
_cell.angle_beta   90.00
_cell.angle_gamma   90.00
#
_symmetry.space_group_name_H-M   'P 1'
#
loop_
_entity.id
_entity.type
_entity.pdbx_description
1 polymer ?
#
loop_
_entity_poly.entity_id
_entity_poly.type
_entity_poly.pdbx_seq_one_letter_code
_entity_poly.pdbx_strand_id
1 'polypeptide(L)'
;MLKKIAEKYFADRRANVRRAVIAVLAVVFVLFLYQLNQVQKPELVTTVGRTFEHARVVEVVKDNLQEDGHRYGEQQVRLLMLSGSKQGQTVDATSAAGYLFGAGCTPGMEVIAIQSVSGDISVTSVYSADREKVIYVFVLLFFLLLSIIAGKQGIKSSIGLIFTLACIFWLYLPLVFRGFSPFWAAVLVAAVTTVVTVYLIGGPTKKSACAMIGTVSGVIIAGSAAVIFGYFSGVSGYNVSDIENLLFLADSTKIQVGGLLFSGLLISSLGAAIDISISIASTINEIHESSPTLGRAALFSSGMRVGRDIMGSNAATLILAFAGGSLSMLVSNYVYDLPYIQIVNSYGIGIEIMQAFSASFGIILAVPIVAAVSAIWMGPSHAVAAAVIETPELSPGESAILPAPAENLPEDTAPAGTFSSAVISHIKQLTPALAEAKRALLLHWKGITIAVCLFILAFCGLQFYSAYMEYQNAGKEYRQAEQSMESLPASSIRGTAAPLESGTPEEKPFVFDYEKLAAQNSDAAGWLRLPNTGLSYPVVQGNDNFYYLTHTFYKSRNTAGAIFLDSRLSDGLSAQHSILYGHNMHDGTMFAELLRFREKAYWEQHPLLELYSEGGKAICEVFSVHEAAPDSETYTLSFPNQSKYEQYLKAMTKLALYDTGVTVSPSSQIVTLSTCVNDQRDMRFVVQAKKIQAV
;
A
#
# COMPACT_ATOMS: atom_id res chain seq x y z
N MET A 1 -22.30 15.13 46.80
CA MET A 1 -22.20 14.87 45.35
C MET A 1 -22.47 13.40 45.01
N LEU A 2 -21.76 12.44 45.62
CA LEU A 2 -21.99 10.99 45.46
C LEU A 2 -23.44 10.53 45.78
N LYS A 3 -24.07 11.09 46.82
CA LYS A 3 -25.46 10.78 47.20
C LYS A 3 -26.50 11.21 46.15
N LYS A 4 -26.31 12.39 45.53
CA LYS A 4 -27.14 12.89 44.41
C LYS A 4 -26.90 12.11 43.11
N ILE A 5 -25.69 11.61 42.88
CA ILE A 5 -25.38 10.72 41.74
C ILE A 5 -26.05 9.36 41.96
N ALA A 6 -26.01 8.83 43.19
CA ALA A 6 -26.67 7.58 43.54
C ALA A 6 -28.21 7.68 43.40
N GLU A 7 -28.84 8.72 43.92
CA GLU A 7 -30.30 8.91 43.77
C GLU A 7 -30.73 9.06 42.29
N LYS A 8 -29.94 9.76 41.46
CA LYS A 8 -30.24 9.93 40.02
C LYS A 8 -30.05 8.65 39.20
N TYR A 9 -29.08 7.80 39.55
CA TYR A 9 -28.80 6.56 38.82
C TYR A 9 -29.57 5.35 39.35
N PHE A 10 -29.95 5.32 40.62
CA PHE A 10 -30.60 4.18 41.29
C PHE A 10 -32.12 4.33 41.53
N ALA A 11 -32.76 5.43 41.11
CA ALA A 11 -34.20 5.62 41.30
C ALA A 11 -35.09 4.62 40.54
N ASP A 12 -34.64 4.10 39.39
CA ASP A 12 -35.44 3.19 38.56
C ASP A 12 -35.02 1.72 38.73
N ARG A 13 -35.83 0.97 39.51
CA ARG A 13 -35.57 -0.43 39.85
C ARG A 13 -35.44 -1.33 38.61
N ARG A 14 -36.19 -1.09 37.53
CA ARG A 14 -36.10 -1.91 36.31
C ARG A 14 -34.82 -1.62 35.52
N ALA A 15 -34.44 -0.35 35.42
CA ALA A 15 -33.19 0.04 34.78
C ALA A 15 -31.96 -0.50 35.54
N ASN A 16 -32.01 -0.52 36.87
CA ASN A 16 -30.94 -1.07 37.71
C ASN A 16 -30.82 -2.59 37.58
N VAL A 17 -31.94 -3.31 37.59
CA VAL A 17 -31.94 -4.77 37.36
C VAL A 17 -31.34 -5.09 35.99
N ARG A 18 -31.73 -4.35 34.94
CA ARG A 18 -31.15 -4.53 33.59
C ARG A 18 -29.64 -4.28 33.57
N ARG A 19 -29.17 -3.20 34.20
CA ARG A 19 -27.73 -2.89 34.32
C ARG A 19 -26.98 -3.96 35.10
N ALA A 20 -27.56 -4.47 36.19
CA ALA A 20 -26.99 -5.55 36.99
C ALA A 20 -26.87 -6.85 36.19
N VAL A 21 -27.90 -7.23 35.44
CA VAL A 21 -27.86 -8.41 34.55
C VAL A 21 -26.77 -8.26 33.49
N ILE A 22 -26.65 -7.10 32.85
CA ILE A 22 -25.60 -6.84 31.85
C ILE A 22 -24.21 -6.91 32.50
N ALA A 23 -24.03 -6.35 33.69
CA ALA A 23 -22.76 -6.40 34.41
C ALA A 23 -22.38 -7.84 34.77
N VAL A 24 -23.34 -8.66 35.24
CA VAL A 24 -23.12 -10.08 35.52
C VAL A 24 -22.74 -10.83 34.23
N LEU A 25 -23.47 -10.62 33.14
CA LEU A 25 -23.15 -11.24 31.85
C LEU A 25 -21.76 -10.83 31.34
N ALA A 26 -21.36 -9.57 31.52
CA ALA A 26 -20.03 -9.10 31.16
C ALA A 26 -18.94 -9.76 32.01
N VAL A 27 -19.15 -9.89 33.32
CA VAL A 27 -18.20 -10.60 34.21
C VAL A 27 -18.10 -12.08 33.84
N VAL A 28 -19.23 -12.75 33.60
CA VAL A 28 -19.26 -14.15 33.13
C VAL A 28 -18.55 -14.28 31.79
N PHE A 29 -18.75 -13.35 30.86
CA PHE A 29 -18.08 -13.33 29.58
C PHE A 29 -16.56 -13.15 29.73
N VAL A 30 -16.11 -12.23 30.58
CA VAL A 30 -14.67 -12.04 30.86
C VAL A 30 -14.06 -13.27 31.53
N LEU A 31 -14.76 -13.90 32.48
CA LEU A 31 -14.31 -15.15 33.10
C LEU A 31 -14.23 -16.29 32.08
N PHE A 32 -15.21 -16.38 31.17
CA PHE A 32 -15.19 -17.32 30.06
C PHE A 32 -14.00 -17.06 29.12
N LEU A 33 -13.73 -15.81 28.74
CA LEU A 33 -12.55 -15.44 27.94
C LEU A 33 -11.26 -15.78 28.68
N TYR A 34 -11.18 -15.53 29.98
CA TYR A 34 -10.02 -15.86 30.79
C TYR A 34 -9.76 -17.37 30.78
N GLN A 35 -10.78 -18.19 31.05
CA GLN A 35 -10.69 -19.65 31.00
C GLN A 35 -10.33 -20.15 29.59
N LEU A 36 -10.91 -19.54 28.56
CA LEU A 36 -10.60 -19.83 27.16
C LEU A 36 -9.16 -19.41 26.82
N ASN A 37 -8.57 -18.38 27.40
CA ASN A 37 -7.18 -18.02 27.10
C ASN A 37 -6.15 -18.84 27.88
N GLN A 38 -6.57 -19.70 28.82
CA GLN A 38 -5.69 -20.67 29.45
C GLN A 38 -5.37 -21.83 28.48
N VAL A 39 -4.41 -21.58 27.59
CA VAL A 39 -3.86 -22.60 26.68
C VAL A 39 -2.35 -22.51 26.72
N GLN A 40 -1.71 -23.66 26.86
CA GLN A 40 -0.27 -23.78 26.65
C GLN A 40 -0.03 -23.75 25.14
N LYS A 41 0.55 -22.64 24.66
CA LYS A 41 1.01 -22.53 23.27
C LYS A 41 2.32 -23.31 23.18
N PRO A 42 2.46 -24.27 22.24
CA PRO A 42 3.72 -24.99 22.07
C PRO A 42 4.80 -23.98 21.70
N GLU A 43 5.96 -24.09 22.35
CA GLU A 43 7.13 -23.31 21.94
C GLU A 43 7.58 -23.81 20.58
N LEU A 44 7.56 -22.92 19.58
CA LEU A 44 8.09 -23.23 18.27
C LEU A 44 9.61 -23.26 18.40
N VAL A 45 10.25 -24.35 17.94
CA VAL A 45 11.72 -24.55 18.00
C VAL A 45 12.48 -23.35 17.41
N THR A 46 11.88 -22.64 16.45
CA THR A 46 12.43 -21.44 15.80
C THR A 46 12.42 -20.16 16.67
N THR A 47 11.76 -20.19 17.82
CA THR A 47 11.59 -19.02 18.71
C THR A 47 12.24 -19.20 20.09
N VAL A 48 12.74 -20.40 20.41
CA VAL A 48 13.40 -20.69 21.69
C VAL A 48 14.68 -19.84 21.80
N GLY A 49 14.80 -19.09 22.90
CA GLY A 49 15.96 -18.23 23.17
C GLY A 49 15.97 -16.91 22.40
N ARG A 50 14.89 -16.55 21.68
CA ARG A 50 14.77 -15.26 20.97
C ARG A 50 13.92 -14.27 21.76
N THR A 51 14.46 -13.08 22.04
CA THR A 51 13.69 -11.94 22.56
C THR A 51 13.72 -10.77 21.59
N PHE A 52 12.63 -10.01 21.55
CA PHE A 52 12.50 -8.79 20.76
C PHE A 52 12.54 -7.60 21.71
N GLU A 53 13.52 -6.72 21.51
CA GLU A 53 13.85 -5.66 22.46
C GLU A 53 13.99 -4.32 21.75
N HIS A 54 13.61 -3.24 22.41
CA HIS A 54 13.86 -1.89 21.91
C HIS A 54 15.36 -1.59 21.97
N ALA A 55 15.87 -0.98 20.91
CA ALA A 55 17.24 -0.53 20.81
C ALA A 55 17.33 0.79 20.03
N ARG A 56 18.45 1.48 20.19
CA ARG A 56 18.78 2.69 19.42
C ARG A 56 20.12 2.49 18.72
N VAL A 57 20.17 2.81 17.44
CA VAL A 57 21.42 2.81 16.67
C VAL A 57 22.31 3.92 17.19
N VAL A 58 23.46 3.56 17.76
CA VAL A 58 24.47 4.52 18.23
C VAL A 58 25.35 4.93 17.06
N GLU A 59 25.85 3.95 16.33
CA GLU A 59 26.72 4.16 15.17
C GLU A 59 26.55 3.03 14.15
N VAL A 60 26.88 3.36 12.90
CA VAL A 60 27.02 2.40 11.81
C VAL A 60 28.50 2.08 11.69
N VAL A 61 28.88 0.87 12.08
CA VAL A 61 30.27 0.41 12.07
C VAL A 61 30.72 0.12 10.64
N LYS A 62 29.85 -0.53 9.85
CA LYS A 62 30.07 -0.80 8.44
C LYS A 62 28.76 -0.65 7.70
N ASP A 63 28.71 0.32 6.78
CA ASP A 63 27.57 0.43 5.87
C ASP A 63 27.68 -0.61 4.76
N ASN A 64 26.53 -1.05 4.26
CA ASN A 64 26.39 -2.00 3.16
C ASN A 64 25.71 -1.36 1.95
N LEU A 65 25.69 -0.03 1.94
CA LEU A 65 25.31 0.78 0.81
C LEU A 65 26.34 0.61 -0.30
N GLN A 66 25.90 -0.04 -1.37
CA GLN A 66 26.69 -0.35 -2.54
C GLN A 66 26.61 0.80 -3.52
N GLU A 67 27.67 0.95 -4.30
CA GLU A 67 27.89 2.02 -5.28
C GLU A 67 26.70 2.36 -6.18
N ASP A 68 25.71 1.48 -6.37
CA ASP A 68 24.45 1.71 -7.09
C ASP A 68 23.31 2.31 -6.24
N GLY A 69 23.62 2.80 -5.03
CA GLY A 69 22.66 3.45 -4.14
C GLY A 69 21.74 2.48 -3.41
N HIS A 70 21.87 1.18 -3.66
CA HIS A 70 21.13 0.13 -2.99
C HIS A 70 21.97 -0.52 -1.90
N ARG A 71 21.31 -1.05 -0.87
CA ARG A 71 21.98 -1.79 0.20
C ARG A 71 21.90 -3.28 -0.11
N TYR A 72 23.02 -3.99 -0.01
CA TYR A 72 23.06 -5.46 -0.19
C TYR A 72 23.69 -6.14 1.03
N GLY A 73 23.30 -7.38 1.31
CA GLY A 73 23.82 -8.12 2.46
C GLY A 73 23.44 -7.49 3.81
N GLU A 74 24.42 -7.36 4.72
CA GLU A 74 24.19 -6.90 6.09
C GLU A 74 25.03 -5.67 6.46
N GLN A 75 24.38 -4.70 7.08
CA GLN A 75 25.00 -3.57 7.75
C GLN A 75 25.49 -4.00 9.14
N GLN A 76 26.69 -3.58 9.55
CA GLN A 76 27.14 -3.75 10.94
C GLN A 76 26.86 -2.47 11.71
N VAL A 77 26.11 -2.61 12.80
CA VAL A 77 25.64 -1.48 13.61
C VAL A 77 25.89 -1.74 15.07
N ARG A 78 26.07 -0.67 15.83
CA ARG A 78 26.19 -0.72 17.27
C ARG A 78 24.91 -0.18 17.88
N LEU A 79 24.26 -1.00 18.70
CA LEU A 79 22.95 -0.74 19.28
C LEU A 79 23.06 -0.50 20.78
N LEU A 80 22.46 0.59 21.26
CA LEU A 80 22.16 0.77 22.68
C LEU A 80 20.83 0.09 22.99
N MET A 81 20.86 -0.95 23.83
CA MET A 81 19.66 -1.67 24.22
C MET A 81 18.84 -0.83 25.21
N LEU A 82 17.57 -0.57 24.89
CA LEU A 82 16.64 0.21 25.71
C LEU A 82 15.74 -0.68 26.58
N SER A 83 15.58 -1.96 26.22
CA SER A 83 14.87 -2.97 27.01
C SER A 83 15.62 -4.31 27.01
N GLY A 84 15.11 -5.27 27.80
CA GLY A 84 15.61 -6.64 27.83
C GLY A 84 16.75 -6.88 28.81
N SER A 85 17.32 -8.08 28.75
CA SER A 85 18.41 -8.54 29.64
C SER A 85 19.69 -7.69 29.56
N LYS A 86 19.87 -6.97 28.45
CA LYS A 86 21.04 -6.11 28.19
C LYS A 86 20.73 -4.61 28.25
N GLN A 87 19.62 -4.20 28.87
CA GLN A 87 19.22 -2.80 28.95
C GLN A 87 20.37 -1.89 29.45
N GLY A 88 20.57 -0.77 28.74
CA GLY A 88 21.64 0.19 29.01
C GLY A 88 23.02 -0.20 28.47
N GLN A 89 23.18 -1.42 27.93
CA GLN A 89 24.42 -1.87 27.31
C GLN A 89 24.41 -1.60 25.82
N THR A 90 25.60 -1.38 25.28
CA THR A 90 25.84 -1.23 23.86
C THR A 90 26.32 -2.57 23.29
N VAL A 91 25.65 -3.08 22.27
CA VAL A 91 25.94 -4.37 21.64
C VAL A 91 26.16 -4.20 20.15
N ASP A 92 27.08 -4.96 19.59
CA ASP A 92 27.24 -5.03 18.13
C ASP A 92 26.15 -5.93 17.55
N ALA A 93 25.57 -5.52 16.44
CA ALA A 93 24.48 -6.20 15.76
C ALA A 93 24.61 -6.08 14.24
N THR A 94 23.92 -6.97 13.52
CA THR A 94 23.79 -6.88 12.06
C THR A 94 22.37 -6.51 11.64
N SER A 95 22.24 -5.74 10.57
CA SER A 95 20.95 -5.38 9.97
C SER A 95 20.93 -5.81 8.52
N ALA A 96 20.03 -6.73 8.17
CA ALA A 96 19.86 -7.17 6.79
C ALA A 96 19.30 -6.04 5.90
N ALA A 97 19.75 -5.98 4.65
CA ALA A 97 19.16 -5.13 3.62
C ALA A 97 17.92 -5.77 3.00
N GLY A 98 16.91 -6.08 3.83
CA GLY A 98 15.63 -6.60 3.37
C GLY A 98 14.53 -5.54 3.38
N TYR A 99 13.56 -5.68 2.47
CA TYR A 99 12.34 -4.87 2.47
C TYR A 99 11.33 -5.32 3.54
N LEU A 100 11.35 -6.60 3.92
CA LEU A 100 10.48 -7.19 4.94
C LEU A 100 11.14 -7.28 6.32
N PHE A 101 12.45 -7.54 6.35
CA PHE A 101 13.24 -7.71 7.57
C PHE A 101 14.53 -6.89 7.51
N GLY A 102 14.95 -6.36 8.65
CA GLY A 102 16.04 -5.42 8.77
C GLY A 102 15.61 -3.97 8.57
N ALA A 103 16.60 -3.08 8.57
CA ALA A 103 16.41 -1.66 8.31
C ALA A 103 17.73 -1.02 7.84
N GLY A 104 17.64 -0.07 6.90
CA GLY A 104 18.75 0.83 6.60
C GLY A 104 19.01 1.75 7.79
N CYS A 105 19.91 1.34 8.69
CA CYS A 105 20.08 2.00 9.98
C CYS A 105 20.89 3.29 9.83
N THR A 106 20.44 4.34 10.51
CA THR A 106 21.17 5.60 10.67
C THR A 106 21.40 5.89 12.15
N PRO A 107 22.47 6.60 12.53
CA PRO A 107 22.70 6.98 13.92
C PRO A 107 21.50 7.73 14.51
N GLY A 108 21.07 7.31 15.70
CA GLY A 108 19.90 7.83 16.40
C GLY A 108 18.57 7.13 16.08
N MET A 109 18.51 6.26 15.07
CA MET A 109 17.30 5.51 14.71
C MET A 109 16.88 4.55 15.83
N GLU A 110 15.60 4.55 16.20
CA GLU A 110 15.01 3.55 17.10
C GLU A 110 14.60 2.31 16.29
N VAL A 111 15.05 1.14 16.76
CA VAL A 111 14.87 -0.15 16.09
C VAL A 111 14.46 -1.22 17.09
N ILE A 112 13.83 -2.28 16.59
CA ILE A 112 13.61 -3.50 17.36
C ILE A 112 14.74 -4.48 17.04
N ALA A 113 15.45 -4.91 18.07
CA ALA A 113 16.53 -5.87 17.99
C ALA A 113 16.04 -7.26 18.41
N ILE A 114 16.45 -8.30 17.67
CA ILE A 114 16.31 -9.68 18.08
C ILE A 114 17.58 -10.09 18.81
N GLN A 115 17.44 -10.57 20.04
CA GLN A 115 18.52 -11.24 20.75
C GLN A 115 18.26 -12.74 20.73
N SER A 116 19.17 -13.51 20.12
CA SER A 116 19.21 -14.97 20.20
C SER A 116 20.28 -15.37 21.20
N VAL A 117 19.88 -15.90 22.35
CA VAL A 117 20.81 -16.36 23.41
C VAL A 117 20.86 -17.89 23.39
N SER A 118 22.04 -18.45 23.10
CA SER A 118 22.31 -19.88 23.17
C SER A 118 23.58 -20.12 24.01
N GLY A 119 23.40 -20.55 25.25
CA GLY A 119 24.50 -20.60 26.23
C GLY A 119 25.05 -19.19 26.53
N ASP A 120 26.38 -19.03 26.43
CA ASP A 120 27.06 -17.73 26.64
C ASP A 120 27.13 -16.87 25.36
N ILE A 121 26.69 -17.38 24.21
CA ILE A 121 26.72 -16.66 22.94
C ILE A 121 25.38 -15.96 22.73
N SER A 122 25.41 -14.64 22.72
CA SER A 122 24.27 -13.80 22.35
C SER A 122 24.51 -13.17 20.98
N VAL A 123 23.71 -13.54 19.98
CA VAL A 123 23.72 -12.89 18.67
C VAL A 123 22.60 -11.86 18.65
N THR A 124 22.94 -10.62 18.28
CA THR A 124 21.96 -9.53 18.14
C THR A 124 21.83 -9.15 16.67
N SER A 125 20.62 -9.04 16.18
CA SER A 125 20.34 -8.52 14.83
C SER A 125 19.17 -7.55 14.86
N VAL A 126 19.09 -6.67 13.87
CA VAL A 126 17.97 -5.72 13.72
C VAL A 126 16.81 -6.43 13.04
N TYR A 127 15.65 -6.46 13.69
CA TYR A 127 14.41 -6.97 13.13
C TYR A 127 13.77 -5.98 12.16
N SER A 128 13.55 -4.76 12.62
CA SER A 128 12.93 -3.69 11.85
C SER A 128 13.05 -2.34 12.57
N ALA A 129 12.78 -1.24 11.87
CA ALA A 129 12.55 0.06 12.51
C ALA A 129 11.39 0.00 13.53
N ASP A 130 11.53 0.73 14.63
CA ASP A 130 10.48 0.86 15.65
C ASP A 130 9.36 1.77 15.14
N ARG A 131 8.14 1.20 15.02
CA ARG A 131 6.94 1.90 14.52
C ARG A 131 5.84 1.99 15.57
N GLU A 132 6.08 1.49 16.78
CA GLU A 132 5.06 1.30 17.82
C GLU A 132 4.39 2.63 18.18
N LYS A 133 5.21 3.66 18.48
CA LYS A 133 4.72 5.00 18.84
C LYS A 133 3.85 5.62 17.76
N VAL A 134 4.29 5.52 16.49
CA VAL A 134 3.57 6.10 15.35
C VAL A 134 2.21 5.41 15.19
N ILE A 135 2.17 4.08 15.26
CA ILE A 135 0.93 3.30 15.15
C ILE A 135 -0.04 3.70 16.27
N TYR A 136 0.41 3.77 17.52
CA TYR A 136 -0.46 4.15 18.65
C TYR A 136 -0.99 5.57 18.56
N VAL A 137 -0.18 6.53 18.09
CA VAL A 137 -0.63 7.91 17.87
C VAL A 137 -1.73 7.96 16.79
N PHE A 138 -1.56 7.25 15.69
CA PHE A 138 -2.58 7.20 14.62
C PHE A 138 -3.88 6.54 15.09
N VAL A 139 -3.80 5.42 15.82
CA VAL A 139 -4.98 4.74 16.39
C VAL A 139 -5.71 5.66 17.39
N LEU A 140 -4.97 6.34 18.26
CA LEU A 140 -5.54 7.30 19.21
C LEU A 140 -6.23 8.46 18.49
N LEU A 141 -5.58 9.03 17.47
CA LEU A 141 -6.13 10.13 16.67
C LEU A 141 -7.43 9.70 15.97
N PHE A 142 -7.48 8.49 15.42
CA PHE A 142 -8.70 7.95 14.79
C PHE A 142 -9.88 7.92 15.77
N PHE A 143 -9.71 7.32 16.95
CA PHE A 143 -10.78 7.24 17.95
C PHE A 143 -11.16 8.60 18.53
N LEU A 144 -10.18 9.51 18.68
CA LEU A 144 -10.41 10.88 19.11
C LEU A 144 -11.29 11.62 18.11
N LEU A 145 -10.93 11.59 16.82
CA LEU A 145 -11.69 12.26 15.75
C LEU A 145 -13.10 11.68 15.62
N LEU A 146 -13.23 10.35 15.66
CA LEU A 146 -14.54 9.68 15.63
C LEU A 146 -15.41 10.13 16.80
N SER A 147 -14.85 10.23 18.00
CA SER A 147 -15.56 10.65 19.20
C SER A 147 -15.92 12.14 19.22
N ILE A 148 -15.06 13.01 18.67
CA ILE A 148 -15.32 14.45 18.57
C ILE A 148 -16.41 14.72 17.53
N ILE A 149 -16.32 14.13 16.34
CA ILE A 149 -17.22 14.42 15.22
C ILE A 149 -18.59 13.79 15.43
N ALA A 150 -18.65 12.51 15.82
CA ALA A 150 -19.91 11.80 16.06
C ALA A 150 -20.44 11.94 17.50
N GLY A 151 -19.76 12.72 18.36
CA GLY A 151 -20.15 12.99 19.73
C GLY A 151 -20.37 11.72 20.57
N LYS A 152 -21.47 11.66 21.32
CA LYS A 152 -21.81 10.50 22.17
C LYS A 152 -22.00 9.21 21.35
N GLN A 153 -22.41 9.33 20.10
CA GLN A 153 -22.58 8.17 19.23
C GLN A 153 -21.22 7.66 18.74
N GLY A 154 -20.27 8.56 18.49
CA GLY A 154 -18.87 8.24 18.19
C GLY A 154 -18.19 7.44 19.28
N ILE A 155 -18.39 7.82 20.56
CA ILE A 155 -17.83 7.08 21.71
C ILE A 155 -18.40 5.65 21.77
N LYS A 156 -19.71 5.50 21.62
CA LYS A 156 -20.37 4.17 21.62
C LYS A 156 -19.88 3.29 20.48
N SER A 157 -19.75 3.87 19.28
CA SER A 157 -19.20 3.18 18.10
C SER A 157 -17.75 2.74 18.33
N SER A 158 -16.93 3.63 18.90
CA SER A 158 -15.53 3.35 19.26
C SER A 158 -15.41 2.17 20.23
N ILE A 159 -16.22 2.16 21.30
CA ILE A 159 -16.26 1.04 22.26
C ILE A 159 -16.70 -0.25 21.57
N GLY A 160 -17.68 -0.17 20.68
CA GLY A 160 -18.13 -1.30 19.87
C GLY A 160 -17.02 -1.90 19.00
N LEU A 161 -16.24 -1.05 18.31
CA LEU A 161 -15.13 -1.49 17.48
C LEU A 161 -13.99 -2.13 18.31
N ILE A 162 -13.64 -1.51 19.44
CA ILE A 162 -12.64 -2.08 20.38
C ILE A 162 -13.12 -3.44 20.89
N PHE A 163 -14.40 -3.58 21.22
CA PHE A 163 -14.98 -4.85 21.64
C PHE A 163 -14.92 -5.91 20.53
N THR A 164 -15.18 -5.54 19.28
CA THR A 164 -15.04 -6.44 18.13
C THR A 164 -13.60 -6.93 17.98
N LEU A 165 -12.61 -6.01 18.03
CA LEU A 165 -11.19 -6.37 18.00
C LEU A 165 -10.80 -7.28 19.18
N ALA A 166 -11.27 -6.97 20.38
CA ALA A 166 -11.05 -7.80 21.56
C ALA A 166 -11.60 -9.22 21.38
N CYS A 167 -12.79 -9.38 20.80
CA CYS A 167 -13.34 -10.69 20.49
C CYS A 167 -12.50 -11.43 19.42
N ILE A 168 -11.91 -10.75 18.45
CA ILE A 168 -11.02 -11.41 17.48
C ILE A 168 -9.80 -12.02 18.22
N PHE A 169 -9.12 -11.24 19.07
CA PHE A 169 -7.91 -11.70 19.75
C PHE A 169 -8.16 -12.70 20.89
N TRP A 170 -9.19 -12.47 21.70
CA TRP A 170 -9.42 -13.25 22.93
C TRP A 170 -10.56 -14.28 22.83
N LEU A 171 -11.41 -14.24 21.80
CA LEU A 171 -12.47 -15.23 21.57
C LEU A 171 -12.20 -16.08 20.30
N TYR A 172 -12.03 -15.45 19.14
CA TYR A 172 -11.85 -16.14 17.86
C TYR A 172 -10.54 -16.94 17.81
N LEU A 173 -9.38 -16.27 18.00
CA LEU A 173 -8.08 -16.96 17.88
C LEU A 173 -7.95 -18.13 18.88
N PRO A 174 -8.35 -18.03 20.16
CA PRO A 174 -8.28 -19.16 21.09
C PRO A 174 -9.25 -20.30 20.77
N LEU A 175 -10.40 -20.02 20.15
CA LEU A 175 -11.32 -21.07 19.65
C LEU A 175 -10.68 -21.85 18.50
N VAL A 176 -10.15 -21.13 17.51
CA VAL A 176 -9.44 -21.74 16.37
C VAL A 176 -8.24 -22.55 16.84
N PHE A 177 -7.47 -22.01 17.79
CA PHE A 177 -6.32 -22.70 18.37
C PHE A 177 -6.69 -24.02 19.08
N ARG A 178 -7.88 -24.09 19.69
CA ARG A 178 -8.41 -25.34 20.29
C ARG A 178 -8.94 -26.34 19.26
N GLY A 179 -8.95 -25.99 17.98
CA GLY A 179 -9.42 -26.83 16.89
C GLY A 179 -10.93 -26.76 16.62
N PHE A 180 -11.61 -25.72 17.11
CA PHE A 180 -12.97 -25.43 16.63
C PHE A 180 -12.93 -25.01 15.16
N SER A 181 -14.01 -25.30 14.43
CA SER A 181 -14.16 -24.88 13.03
C SER A 181 -14.05 -23.35 12.92
N PRO A 182 -13.10 -22.80 12.15
CA PRO A 182 -12.93 -21.34 12.04
C PRO A 182 -14.18 -20.64 11.50
N PHE A 183 -14.93 -21.31 10.60
CA PHE A 183 -16.18 -20.79 10.06
C PHE A 183 -17.19 -20.52 11.17
N TRP A 184 -17.50 -21.53 11.99
CA TRP A 184 -18.48 -21.39 13.08
C TRP A 184 -17.96 -20.50 14.22
N ALA A 185 -16.65 -20.51 14.47
CA ALA A 185 -16.04 -19.57 15.41
C ALA A 185 -16.25 -18.11 14.97
N ALA A 186 -16.10 -17.82 13.68
CA ALA A 186 -16.38 -16.49 13.13
C ALA A 186 -17.87 -16.14 13.17
N VAL A 187 -18.79 -17.08 12.88
CA VAL A 187 -20.24 -16.86 13.06
C VAL A 187 -20.58 -16.52 14.51
N LEU A 188 -19.99 -17.23 15.48
CA LEU A 188 -20.19 -16.95 16.91
C LEU A 188 -19.68 -15.54 17.27
N VAL A 189 -18.48 -15.19 16.83
CA VAL A 189 -17.89 -13.86 17.06
C VAL A 189 -18.75 -12.78 16.41
N ALA A 190 -19.21 -12.99 15.18
CA ALA A 190 -20.14 -12.10 14.50
C ALA A 190 -21.44 -11.91 15.28
N ALA A 191 -22.05 -12.99 15.78
CA ALA A 191 -23.26 -12.91 16.58
C ALA A 191 -23.05 -12.15 17.91
N VAL A 192 -22.01 -12.48 18.66
CA VAL A 192 -21.69 -11.83 19.95
C VAL A 192 -21.38 -10.36 19.77
N THR A 193 -20.54 -10.03 18.79
CA THR A 193 -20.16 -8.64 18.53
C THR A 193 -21.33 -7.84 17.98
N THR A 194 -22.15 -8.39 17.08
CA THR A 194 -23.40 -7.76 16.60
C THR A 194 -24.34 -7.43 17.76
N VAL A 195 -24.54 -8.35 18.70
CA VAL A 195 -25.41 -8.10 19.86
C VAL A 195 -24.91 -6.92 20.67
N VAL A 196 -23.61 -6.86 20.97
CA VAL A 196 -23.04 -5.78 21.78
C VAL A 196 -23.01 -4.46 21.01
N THR A 197 -22.55 -4.45 19.76
CA THR A 197 -22.42 -3.22 18.96
C THR A 197 -23.78 -2.60 18.66
N VAL A 198 -24.74 -3.38 18.19
CA VAL A 198 -26.10 -2.91 17.89
C VAL A 198 -26.80 -2.44 19.18
N TYR A 199 -26.60 -3.12 20.31
CA TYR A 199 -27.12 -2.69 21.60
C TYR A 199 -26.53 -1.35 22.05
N LEU A 200 -25.22 -1.15 21.91
CA LEU A 200 -24.55 0.11 22.26
C LEU A 200 -25.05 1.28 21.40
N ILE A 201 -25.20 1.03 20.08
CA ILE A 201 -25.61 2.02 19.08
C ILE A 201 -27.08 2.38 19.20
N GLY A 202 -27.97 1.37 19.11
CA GLY A 202 -29.42 1.54 19.00
C GLY A 202 -30.19 1.36 20.31
N GLY A 203 -29.55 0.90 21.38
CA GLY A 203 -30.19 0.58 22.66
C GLY A 203 -31.08 -0.68 22.61
N PRO A 204 -31.73 -1.03 23.74
CA PRO A 204 -32.65 -2.18 23.82
C PRO A 204 -34.01 -1.85 23.18
N THR A 205 -34.05 -1.74 21.86
CA THR A 205 -35.24 -1.39 21.09
C THR A 205 -35.62 -2.50 20.10
N LYS A 206 -36.87 -2.51 19.62
CA LYS A 206 -37.32 -3.46 18.60
C LYS A 206 -36.47 -3.34 17.32
N LYS A 207 -36.07 -2.13 16.93
CA LYS A 207 -35.19 -1.91 15.77
C LYS A 207 -33.84 -2.59 15.92
N SER A 208 -33.23 -2.53 17.11
CA SER A 208 -31.97 -3.22 17.38
C SER A 208 -32.12 -4.73 17.23
N ALA A 209 -33.24 -5.30 17.69
CA ALA A 209 -33.50 -6.74 17.53
C ALA A 209 -33.63 -7.16 16.06
N CYS A 210 -34.36 -6.40 15.26
CA CYS A 210 -34.47 -6.65 13.81
C CYS A 210 -33.10 -6.54 13.12
N ALA A 211 -32.30 -5.52 13.47
CA ALA A 211 -30.97 -5.32 12.91
C ALA A 211 -30.02 -6.48 13.28
N MET A 212 -30.06 -6.98 14.52
CA MET A 212 -29.26 -8.13 14.95
C MET A 212 -29.57 -9.38 14.12
N ILE A 213 -30.86 -9.71 13.94
CA ILE A 213 -31.29 -10.87 13.16
C ILE A 213 -30.79 -10.75 11.72
N GLY A 214 -31.03 -9.61 11.07
CA GLY A 214 -30.63 -9.41 9.69
C GLY A 214 -29.13 -9.42 9.47
N THR A 215 -28.34 -8.89 10.42
CA THR A 215 -26.87 -8.93 10.35
C THR A 215 -26.37 -10.37 10.43
N VAL A 216 -26.83 -11.14 11.42
CA VAL A 216 -26.40 -12.54 11.60
C VAL A 216 -26.82 -13.40 10.42
N SER A 217 -28.06 -13.23 9.92
CA SER A 217 -28.51 -13.91 8.70
C SER A 217 -27.67 -13.53 7.49
N GLY A 218 -27.35 -12.24 7.31
CA GLY A 218 -26.50 -11.75 6.21
C GLY A 218 -25.10 -12.36 6.23
N VAL A 219 -24.47 -12.42 7.41
CA VAL A 219 -23.15 -13.04 7.59
C VAL A 219 -23.19 -14.53 7.27
N ILE A 220 -24.19 -15.26 7.75
CA ILE A 220 -24.36 -16.69 7.43
C ILE A 220 -24.57 -16.91 5.93
N ILE A 221 -25.34 -16.05 5.26
CA ILE A 221 -25.57 -16.10 3.81
C ILE A 221 -24.26 -15.83 3.05
N ALA A 222 -23.47 -14.84 3.46
CA ALA A 222 -22.16 -14.57 2.86
C ALA A 222 -21.24 -15.79 2.96
N GLY A 223 -21.18 -16.42 4.14
CA GLY A 223 -20.42 -17.65 4.35
C GLY A 223 -20.91 -18.80 3.48
N SER A 224 -22.22 -18.98 3.39
CA SER A 224 -22.83 -20.05 2.59
C SER A 224 -22.54 -19.84 1.10
N ALA A 225 -22.66 -18.61 0.59
CA ALA A 225 -22.31 -18.26 -0.78
C ALA A 225 -20.84 -18.55 -1.07
N ALA A 226 -19.93 -18.21 -0.15
CA ALA A 226 -18.51 -18.50 -0.29
C ALA A 226 -18.23 -20.01 -0.32
N VAL A 227 -18.85 -20.79 0.56
CA VAL A 227 -18.71 -22.26 0.57
C VAL A 227 -19.23 -22.89 -0.73
N ILE A 228 -20.37 -22.42 -1.24
CA ILE A 228 -20.92 -22.88 -2.53
C ILE A 228 -19.95 -22.55 -3.66
N PHE A 229 -19.43 -21.32 -3.71
CA PHE A 229 -18.45 -20.93 -4.71
C PHE A 229 -17.19 -21.79 -4.61
N GLY A 230 -16.64 -21.99 -3.40
CA GLY A 230 -15.46 -22.80 -3.17
C GLY A 230 -15.64 -24.25 -3.62
N TYR A 231 -16.82 -24.84 -3.37
CA TYR A 231 -17.15 -26.19 -3.83
C TYR A 231 -17.14 -26.31 -5.37
N PHE A 232 -17.73 -25.35 -6.09
CA PHE A 232 -17.80 -25.39 -7.55
C PHE A 232 -16.51 -24.96 -8.26
N SER A 233 -15.72 -24.09 -7.64
CA SER A 233 -14.46 -23.58 -8.21
C SER A 233 -13.23 -24.41 -7.80
N GLY A 234 -13.37 -25.31 -6.82
CA GLY A 234 -12.23 -26.01 -6.21
C GLY A 234 -11.37 -25.12 -5.32
N VAL A 235 -11.83 -23.91 -4.99
CA VAL A 235 -11.15 -22.97 -4.09
C VAL A 235 -11.42 -23.36 -2.65
N SER A 236 -10.37 -23.50 -1.86
CA SER A 236 -10.43 -23.82 -0.44
C SER A 236 -9.48 -22.94 0.38
N GLY A 237 -9.56 -23.02 1.71
CA GLY A 237 -8.60 -22.33 2.58
C GLY A 237 -7.16 -22.86 2.47
N TYR A 238 -6.91 -23.91 1.68
CA TYR A 238 -5.55 -24.40 1.38
C TYR A 238 -4.91 -23.69 0.18
N ASN A 239 -5.63 -22.80 -0.51
CA ASN A 239 -5.13 -22.13 -1.71
C ASN A 239 -4.63 -20.69 -1.44
N VAL A 240 -4.35 -20.36 -0.18
CA VAL A 240 -3.88 -19.03 0.27
C VAL A 240 -2.35 -18.91 0.17
N SER A 241 -1.85 -17.68 0.10
CA SER A 241 -0.41 -17.38 -0.06
C SER A 241 0.47 -17.95 1.04
N ASP A 242 0.02 -17.95 2.29
CA ASP A 242 0.82 -18.37 3.45
C ASP A 242 0.60 -19.86 3.82
N ILE A 243 0.13 -20.68 2.88
CA ILE A 243 -0.32 -22.03 3.19
C ILE A 243 0.76 -22.92 3.80
N GLU A 244 2.01 -22.84 3.35
CA GLU A 244 3.10 -23.67 3.87
C GLU A 244 3.34 -23.41 5.37
N ASN A 245 3.36 -22.14 5.76
CA ASN A 245 3.47 -21.73 7.16
C ASN A 245 2.27 -22.21 7.98
N LEU A 246 1.06 -22.09 7.42
CA LEU A 246 -0.16 -22.53 8.08
C LEU A 246 -0.24 -24.05 8.23
N LEU A 247 0.27 -24.82 7.26
CA LEU A 247 0.36 -26.28 7.33
C LEU A 247 1.35 -26.72 8.41
N PHE A 248 2.52 -26.09 8.48
CA PHE A 248 3.49 -26.35 9.54
C PHE A 248 2.90 -26.10 10.94
N LEU A 249 2.13 -25.01 11.08
CA LEU A 249 1.39 -24.73 12.31
C LEU A 249 0.28 -25.75 12.56
N ALA A 250 -0.41 -26.22 11.53
CA ALA A 250 -1.44 -27.24 11.65
C ALA A 250 -0.90 -28.58 12.14
N ASP A 251 0.31 -28.97 11.72
CA ASP A 251 0.96 -30.21 12.18
C ASP A 251 1.34 -30.13 13.67
N SER A 252 1.68 -28.94 14.15
CA SER A 252 2.07 -28.69 15.55
C SER A 252 0.89 -28.32 16.45
N THR A 253 -0.30 -28.10 15.90
CA THR A 253 -1.50 -27.62 16.62
C THR A 253 -2.76 -28.36 16.17
N LYS A 254 -3.95 -27.90 16.56
CA LYS A 254 -5.23 -28.47 16.10
C LYS A 254 -5.97 -27.56 15.11
N ILE A 255 -5.28 -26.58 14.54
CA ILE A 255 -5.89 -25.53 13.72
C ILE A 255 -6.37 -26.12 12.39
N GLN A 256 -7.63 -25.85 12.04
CA GLN A 256 -8.23 -26.28 10.78
C GLN A 256 -8.00 -25.23 9.68
N VAL A 257 -6.87 -25.31 8.98
CA VAL A 257 -6.44 -24.30 7.99
C VAL A 257 -7.47 -24.06 6.89
N GLY A 258 -8.10 -25.13 6.38
CA GLY A 258 -9.09 -25.04 5.30
C GLY A 258 -10.28 -24.11 5.58
N GLY A 259 -10.60 -23.84 6.86
CA GLY A 259 -11.71 -22.95 7.25
C GLY A 259 -11.31 -21.47 7.42
N LEU A 260 -10.01 -21.15 7.46
CA LEU A 260 -9.53 -19.80 7.81
C LEU A 260 -9.97 -18.76 6.77
N LEU A 261 -9.87 -19.10 5.49
CA LEU A 261 -10.29 -18.24 4.38
C LEU A 261 -11.75 -17.77 4.52
N PHE A 262 -12.66 -18.72 4.76
CA PHE A 262 -14.09 -18.43 4.91
C PHE A 262 -14.37 -17.62 6.18
N SER A 263 -13.66 -17.90 7.27
CA SER A 263 -13.82 -17.16 8.51
C SER A 263 -13.33 -15.70 8.40
N GLY A 264 -12.26 -15.45 7.65
CA GLY A 264 -11.78 -14.10 7.34
C GLY A 264 -12.82 -13.29 6.56
N LEU A 265 -13.49 -13.92 5.59
CA LEU A 265 -14.62 -13.31 4.87
C LEU A 265 -15.78 -12.92 5.81
N LEU A 266 -16.16 -13.79 6.74
CA LEU A 266 -17.24 -13.51 7.69
C LEU A 266 -16.91 -12.32 8.60
N ILE A 267 -15.68 -12.26 9.11
CA ILE A 267 -15.22 -11.15 9.96
C ILE A 267 -15.15 -9.85 9.16
N SER A 268 -14.66 -9.90 7.91
CA SER A 268 -14.56 -8.73 7.03
C SER A 268 -15.94 -8.17 6.64
N SER A 269 -16.90 -9.04 6.30
CA SER A 269 -18.24 -8.64 5.87
C SER A 269 -19.17 -8.16 7.01
N LEU A 270 -18.84 -8.50 8.25
CA LEU A 270 -19.66 -8.16 9.43
C LEU A 270 -19.94 -6.66 9.58
N GLY A 271 -18.93 -5.81 9.39
CA GLY A 271 -19.08 -4.37 9.57
C GLY A 271 -20.13 -3.78 8.62
N ALA A 272 -20.02 -4.11 7.33
CA ALA A 272 -20.96 -3.67 6.32
C ALA A 272 -22.38 -4.25 6.52
N ALA A 273 -22.49 -5.48 7.06
CA ALA A 273 -23.77 -6.09 7.40
C ALA A 273 -24.46 -5.41 8.60
N ILE A 274 -23.69 -4.96 9.60
CA ILE A 274 -24.21 -4.19 10.75
C ILE A 274 -24.77 -2.86 10.26
N ASP A 275 -23.99 -2.12 9.45
CA ASP A 275 -24.35 -0.77 9.01
C ASP A 275 -25.64 -0.75 8.20
N ILE A 276 -25.80 -1.71 7.26
CA ILE A 276 -27.02 -1.80 6.47
C ILE A 276 -28.23 -2.22 7.31
N SER A 277 -28.03 -3.16 8.24
CA SER A 277 -29.11 -3.66 9.09
C SER A 277 -29.63 -2.60 10.05
N ILE A 278 -28.74 -1.83 10.67
CA ILE A 278 -29.11 -0.71 11.54
C ILE A 278 -29.83 0.38 10.73
N SER A 279 -29.32 0.72 9.55
CA SER A 279 -29.91 1.77 8.70
C SER A 279 -31.34 1.43 8.29
N ILE A 280 -31.57 0.21 7.81
CA ILE A 280 -32.91 -0.23 7.39
C ILE A 280 -33.85 -0.34 8.59
N ALA A 281 -33.41 -0.99 9.68
CA ALA A 281 -34.26 -1.16 10.86
C ALA A 281 -34.61 0.20 11.49
N SER A 282 -33.67 1.16 11.52
CA SER A 282 -33.94 2.50 12.02
C SER A 282 -34.89 3.27 11.11
N THR A 283 -34.73 3.17 9.80
CA THR A 283 -35.62 3.83 8.84
C THR A 283 -37.05 3.31 8.93
N ILE A 284 -37.24 1.98 9.02
CA ILE A 284 -38.57 1.40 9.19
C ILE A 284 -39.18 1.81 10.53
N ASN A 285 -38.37 1.87 11.60
CA ASN A 285 -38.83 2.33 12.91
C ASN A 285 -39.29 3.78 12.88
N GLU A 286 -38.54 4.66 12.22
CA GLU A 286 -38.87 6.08 12.08
C GLU A 286 -40.15 6.31 11.26
N ILE A 287 -40.33 5.53 10.18
CA ILE A 287 -41.56 5.55 9.38
C ILE A 287 -42.75 5.02 10.21
N HIS A 288 -42.55 3.95 10.98
CA HIS A 288 -43.60 3.42 11.85
C HIS A 288 -43.98 4.40 12.96
N GLU A 289 -43.00 5.08 13.58
CA GLU A 289 -43.25 6.12 14.58
C GLU A 289 -43.97 7.34 13.98
N SER A 290 -43.64 7.72 12.74
CA SER A 290 -44.27 8.84 12.03
C SER A 290 -45.64 8.49 11.44
N SER A 291 -45.91 7.22 11.13
CA SER A 291 -47.17 6.75 10.54
C SER A 291 -47.54 5.37 11.08
N PRO A 292 -48.12 5.30 12.31
CA PRO A 292 -48.38 4.02 12.99
C PRO A 292 -49.42 3.13 12.31
N THR A 293 -50.27 3.70 11.46
CA THR A 293 -51.35 3.00 10.73
C THR A 293 -50.87 2.30 9.47
N LEU A 294 -49.60 2.50 9.07
CA LEU A 294 -49.06 1.91 7.84
C LEU A 294 -49.00 0.37 7.94
N GLY A 295 -49.58 -0.31 6.95
CA GLY A 295 -49.58 -1.76 6.88
C GLY A 295 -48.18 -2.35 6.65
N ARG A 296 -47.99 -3.62 7.03
CA ARG A 296 -46.71 -4.35 6.92
C ARG A 296 -46.11 -4.34 5.51
N ALA A 297 -46.93 -4.49 4.47
CA ALA A 297 -46.46 -4.48 3.08
C ALA A 297 -45.89 -3.11 2.66
N ALA A 298 -46.49 -2.02 3.14
CA ALA A 298 -46.01 -0.66 2.89
C ALA A 298 -44.69 -0.39 3.63
N LEU A 299 -44.57 -0.84 4.89
CA LEU A 299 -43.31 -0.76 5.65
C LEU A 299 -42.18 -1.55 4.98
N PHE A 300 -42.47 -2.77 4.53
CA PHE A 300 -41.52 -3.59 3.77
C PHE A 300 -41.07 -2.88 2.47
N SER A 301 -42.02 -2.37 1.69
CA SER A 301 -41.74 -1.65 0.45
C SER A 301 -40.87 -0.40 0.68
N SER A 302 -41.13 0.34 1.76
CA SER A 302 -40.30 1.48 2.16
C SER A 302 -38.89 1.05 2.56
N GLY A 303 -38.76 -0.01 3.37
CA GLY A 303 -37.47 -0.59 3.73
C GLY A 303 -36.67 -1.04 2.51
N MET A 304 -37.33 -1.67 1.53
CA MET A 304 -36.71 -2.11 0.28
C MET A 304 -36.29 -0.96 -0.64
N ARG A 305 -37.04 0.15 -0.68
CA ARG A 305 -36.63 1.35 -1.45
C ARG A 305 -35.33 1.91 -0.91
N VAL A 306 -35.26 2.16 0.40
CA VAL A 306 -34.07 2.69 1.06
C VAL A 306 -32.92 1.69 1.00
N GLY A 307 -33.22 0.40 1.22
CA GLY A 307 -32.24 -0.68 1.14
C GLY A 307 -31.61 -0.81 -0.24
N ARG A 308 -32.34 -0.50 -1.33
CA ARG A 308 -31.81 -0.53 -2.71
C ARG A 308 -30.71 0.49 -2.92
N ASP A 309 -30.90 1.70 -2.41
CA ASP A 309 -29.92 2.77 -2.55
C ASP A 309 -28.66 2.46 -1.73
N ILE A 310 -28.84 1.92 -0.51
CA ILE A 310 -27.71 1.59 0.39
C ILE A 310 -26.94 0.36 -0.11
N MET A 311 -27.63 -0.71 -0.53
CA MET A 311 -26.95 -1.97 -0.89
C MET A 311 -26.02 -1.82 -2.10
N GLY A 312 -26.37 -0.97 -3.07
CA GLY A 312 -25.50 -0.70 -4.22
C GLY A 312 -24.17 -0.06 -3.80
N SER A 313 -24.23 0.98 -2.95
CA SER A 313 -23.03 1.65 -2.46
C SER A 313 -22.14 0.75 -1.58
N ASN A 314 -22.74 -0.08 -0.72
CA ASN A 314 -21.99 -1.00 0.13
C ASN A 314 -21.37 -2.16 -0.66
N ALA A 315 -22.08 -2.71 -1.66
CA ALA A 315 -21.53 -3.76 -2.52
C ALA A 315 -20.32 -3.24 -3.33
N ALA A 316 -20.43 -2.05 -3.91
CA ALA A 316 -19.30 -1.42 -4.60
C ALA A 316 -18.10 -1.19 -3.67
N THR A 317 -18.36 -0.77 -2.43
CA THR A 317 -17.31 -0.59 -1.41
C THR A 317 -16.58 -1.89 -1.10
N LEU A 318 -17.30 -3.00 -0.94
CA LEU A 318 -16.68 -4.31 -0.73
C LEU A 318 -15.85 -4.75 -1.93
N ILE A 319 -16.41 -4.68 -3.14
CA ILE A 319 -15.71 -5.09 -4.36
C ILE A 319 -14.41 -4.30 -4.54
N LEU A 320 -14.47 -2.97 -4.35
CA LEU A 320 -13.28 -2.12 -4.43
C LEU A 320 -12.29 -2.37 -3.29
N ALA A 321 -12.74 -2.71 -2.09
CA ALA A 321 -11.87 -3.03 -0.96
C ALA A 321 -11.04 -4.31 -1.22
N PHE A 322 -11.68 -5.37 -1.74
CA PHE A 322 -10.96 -6.60 -2.13
C PHE A 322 -10.06 -6.37 -3.34
N ALA A 323 -10.55 -5.66 -4.37
CA ALA A 323 -9.72 -5.30 -5.53
C ALA A 323 -8.47 -4.49 -5.10
N GLY A 324 -8.63 -3.53 -4.18
CA GLY A 324 -7.53 -2.76 -3.60
C GLY A 324 -6.56 -3.61 -2.78
N GLY A 325 -7.05 -4.59 -2.03
CA GLY A 325 -6.22 -5.57 -1.31
C GLY A 325 -5.36 -6.42 -2.24
N SER A 326 -5.88 -6.71 -3.45
CA SER A 326 -5.20 -7.48 -4.49
C SER A 326 -4.33 -6.66 -5.44
N LEU A 327 -4.12 -5.36 -5.19
CA LEU A 327 -3.50 -4.46 -6.14
C LEU A 327 -2.08 -4.87 -6.55
N SER A 328 -1.27 -5.36 -5.60
CA SER A 328 0.10 -5.83 -5.89
C SER A 328 0.10 -7.02 -6.85
N MET A 329 -0.84 -7.96 -6.67
CA MET A 329 -1.03 -9.09 -7.59
C MET A 329 -1.52 -8.62 -8.96
N LEU A 330 -2.46 -7.68 -9.02
CA LEU A 330 -2.94 -7.12 -10.29
C LEU A 330 -1.83 -6.43 -11.08
N VAL A 331 -0.99 -5.64 -10.41
CA VAL A 331 0.18 -4.99 -11.02
C VAL A 331 1.19 -6.04 -11.49
N SER A 332 1.50 -7.04 -10.66
CA SER A 332 2.42 -8.12 -11.05
C SER A 332 1.91 -8.88 -12.29
N ASN A 333 0.62 -9.22 -12.33
CA ASN A 333 0.01 -9.90 -13.48
C ASN A 333 0.06 -9.04 -14.75
N TYR A 334 -0.14 -7.72 -14.61
CA TYR A 334 -0.04 -6.77 -15.72
C TYR A 334 1.39 -6.65 -16.25
N VAL A 335 2.38 -6.53 -15.35
CA VAL A 335 3.80 -6.42 -15.73
C VAL A 335 4.30 -7.69 -16.41
N TYR A 336 3.86 -8.86 -15.95
CA TYR A 336 4.22 -10.14 -16.56
C TYR A 336 3.45 -10.47 -17.86
N ASP A 337 2.55 -9.59 -18.30
CA ASP A 337 1.69 -9.78 -19.49
C ASP A 337 1.02 -11.17 -19.53
N LEU A 338 0.48 -11.60 -18.38
CA LEU A 338 -0.09 -12.93 -18.26
C LEU A 338 -1.38 -13.04 -19.10
N PRO A 339 -1.59 -14.16 -19.81
CA PRO A 339 -2.80 -14.34 -20.60
C PRO A 339 -4.04 -14.41 -19.70
N TYR A 340 -5.15 -13.83 -20.15
CA TYR A 340 -6.42 -13.79 -19.41
C TYR A 340 -6.84 -15.14 -18.83
N ILE A 341 -6.63 -16.22 -19.58
CA ILE A 341 -6.96 -17.58 -19.14
C ILE A 341 -6.18 -17.99 -17.88
N GLN A 342 -4.92 -17.58 -17.74
CA GLN A 342 -4.11 -17.86 -16.56
C GLN A 342 -4.56 -17.00 -15.37
N ILE A 343 -4.89 -15.73 -15.63
CA ILE A 343 -5.33 -14.79 -14.58
C ILE A 343 -6.63 -15.29 -13.92
N VAL A 344 -7.65 -15.61 -14.72
CA VAL A 344 -8.96 -16.06 -14.20
C VAL A 344 -8.90 -17.42 -13.51
N ASN A 345 -7.99 -18.30 -13.93
CA ASN A 345 -7.80 -19.61 -13.29
C ASN A 345 -6.80 -19.57 -12.11
N SER A 346 -6.27 -18.40 -11.76
CA SER A 346 -5.38 -18.27 -10.60
C SER A 346 -6.18 -18.31 -9.29
N TYR A 347 -5.66 -19.03 -8.28
CA TYR A 347 -6.29 -19.07 -6.95
C TYR A 347 -6.35 -17.68 -6.29
N GLY A 348 -5.34 -16.84 -6.49
CA GLY A 348 -5.32 -15.48 -5.93
C GLY A 348 -6.51 -14.64 -6.41
N ILE A 349 -6.70 -14.52 -7.73
CA ILE A 349 -7.84 -13.78 -8.30
C ILE A 349 -9.17 -14.46 -7.97
N GLY A 350 -9.23 -15.80 -8.04
CA GLY A 350 -10.43 -16.56 -7.71
C GLY A 350 -10.90 -16.34 -6.28
N ILE A 351 -9.98 -16.29 -5.31
CA ILE A 351 -10.26 -16.02 -3.90
C ILE A 351 -10.79 -14.59 -3.71
N GLU A 352 -10.15 -13.59 -4.32
CA GLU A 352 -10.57 -12.19 -4.18
C GLU A 352 -11.96 -11.95 -4.78
N ILE A 353 -12.24 -12.54 -5.96
CA ILE A 353 -13.58 -12.52 -6.56
C ILE A 353 -14.59 -13.24 -5.65
N MET A 354 -14.26 -14.44 -5.18
CA MET A 354 -15.13 -15.17 -4.25
C MET A 354 -15.47 -14.30 -3.05
N GLN A 355 -14.49 -13.63 -2.46
CA GLN A 355 -14.69 -12.83 -1.26
C GLN A 355 -15.58 -11.61 -1.52
N ALA A 356 -15.28 -10.86 -2.58
CA ALA A 356 -16.03 -9.68 -2.99
C ALA A 356 -17.51 -9.98 -3.26
N PHE A 357 -17.78 -11.02 -4.06
CA PHE A 357 -19.15 -11.38 -4.44
C PHE A 357 -19.91 -12.05 -3.29
N SER A 358 -19.27 -12.95 -2.54
CA SER A 358 -19.93 -13.64 -1.42
C SER A 358 -20.29 -12.70 -0.29
N ALA A 359 -19.40 -11.76 0.06
CA ALA A 359 -19.70 -10.71 1.03
C ALA A 359 -20.86 -9.81 0.53
N SER A 360 -20.87 -9.47 -0.76
CA SER A 360 -21.96 -8.70 -1.38
C SER A 360 -23.31 -9.44 -1.36
N PHE A 361 -23.33 -10.75 -1.61
CA PHE A 361 -24.55 -11.57 -1.48
C PHE A 361 -25.13 -11.50 -0.07
N GLY A 362 -24.28 -11.54 0.96
CA GLY A 362 -24.70 -11.39 2.35
C GLY A 362 -25.43 -10.07 2.60
N ILE A 363 -24.90 -8.96 2.09
CA ILE A 363 -25.52 -7.63 2.21
C ILE A 363 -26.83 -7.55 1.43
N ILE A 364 -26.81 -7.96 0.16
CA ILE A 364 -27.97 -7.88 -0.74
C ILE A 364 -29.15 -8.67 -0.17
N LEU A 365 -28.89 -9.85 0.40
CA LEU A 365 -29.93 -10.71 0.98
C LEU A 365 -30.27 -10.35 2.44
N ALA A 366 -29.38 -9.68 3.18
CA ALA A 366 -29.73 -9.13 4.50
C ALA A 366 -30.82 -8.05 4.40
N VAL A 367 -30.79 -7.21 3.37
CA VAL A 367 -31.76 -6.12 3.15
C VAL A 367 -33.22 -6.60 3.22
N PRO A 368 -33.68 -7.56 2.40
CA PRO A 368 -35.05 -8.04 2.46
C PRO A 368 -35.36 -8.74 3.80
N ILE A 369 -34.39 -9.41 4.42
CA ILE A 369 -34.57 -10.06 5.73
C ILE A 369 -34.84 -9.02 6.82
N VAL A 370 -33.98 -7.99 6.93
CA VAL A 370 -34.15 -6.90 7.91
C VAL A 370 -35.47 -6.18 7.66
N ALA A 371 -35.79 -5.89 6.39
CA ALA A 371 -37.02 -5.20 6.03
C ALA A 371 -38.27 -6.02 6.40
N ALA A 372 -38.26 -7.33 6.12
CA ALA A 372 -39.37 -8.22 6.45
C ALA A 372 -39.53 -8.39 7.96
N VAL A 373 -38.45 -8.68 8.68
CA VAL A 373 -38.47 -8.83 10.15
C VAL A 373 -38.94 -7.54 10.83
N SER A 374 -38.44 -6.39 10.38
CA SER A 374 -38.87 -5.09 10.91
C SER A 374 -40.35 -4.81 10.61
N ALA A 375 -40.80 -5.04 9.38
CA ALA A 375 -42.20 -4.84 9.01
C ALA A 375 -43.15 -5.74 9.79
N ILE A 376 -42.79 -7.01 10.02
CA ILE A 376 -43.61 -7.96 10.79
C ILE A 376 -43.67 -7.56 12.27
N TRP A 377 -42.53 -7.18 12.85
CA TRP A 377 -42.42 -6.95 14.29
C TRP A 377 -42.90 -5.57 14.72
N MET A 378 -42.81 -4.58 13.83
CA MET A 378 -43.26 -3.20 14.08
C MET A 378 -44.66 -2.94 13.51
N GLY A 379 -45.00 -3.51 12.36
CA GLY A 379 -46.25 -3.21 11.67
C GLY A 379 -47.50 -3.83 12.31
N PRO A 380 -48.63 -3.09 12.39
CA PRO A 380 -49.88 -3.60 12.93
C PRO A 380 -50.42 -4.80 12.12
N SER A 381 -51.06 -5.76 12.81
CA SER A 381 -51.48 -7.05 12.24
C SER A 381 -52.70 -7.01 11.28
N HIS A 382 -53.33 -5.86 11.02
CA HIS A 382 -54.45 -5.80 10.08
C HIS A 382 -54.45 -4.51 9.26
N ALA A 383 -54.76 -4.68 7.97
CA ALA A 383 -55.21 -3.62 7.08
C ALA A 383 -56.50 -3.03 7.64
N VAL A 384 -56.49 -1.75 8.02
CA VAL A 384 -57.72 -0.95 7.95
C VAL A 384 -57.91 -0.65 6.46
N ALA A 385 -58.52 -1.60 5.75
CA ALA A 385 -59.14 -1.30 4.48
C ALA A 385 -60.50 -0.66 4.79
N ALA A 386 -60.73 0.50 4.18
CA ALA A 386 -62.01 1.20 4.04
C ALA A 386 -62.68 1.76 5.33
N ALA A 387 -62.42 3.04 5.63
CA ALA A 387 -63.47 4.00 5.98
C ALA A 387 -62.90 5.43 5.92
N VAL A 388 -63.73 6.37 5.48
CA VAL A 388 -63.49 7.81 5.30
C VAL A 388 -62.72 8.20 4.02
N ILE A 389 -63.30 7.82 2.86
CA ILE A 389 -63.52 8.81 1.81
C ILE A 389 -64.87 9.45 2.16
N GLU A 390 -64.88 10.43 3.05
CA GLU A 390 -65.92 11.45 3.03
C GLU A 390 -65.25 12.71 2.49
N THR A 391 -65.59 13.03 1.25
CA THR A 391 -65.46 14.35 0.68
C THR A 391 -66.16 15.35 1.61
N PRO A 392 -65.49 16.40 2.13
CA PRO A 392 -66.22 17.57 2.55
C PRO A 392 -66.66 18.27 1.25
N GLU A 393 -67.97 18.30 1.02
CA GLU A 393 -68.59 19.27 0.12
C GLU A 393 -68.05 20.67 0.44
N LEU A 394 -67.70 21.41 -0.61
CA LEU A 394 -67.45 22.84 -0.49
C LEU A 394 -68.74 23.55 -0.03
N SER A 395 -68.70 24.20 1.13
CA SER A 395 -69.56 25.36 1.41
C SER A 395 -68.78 26.65 1.11
N PRO A 396 -69.32 27.60 0.34
CA PRO A 396 -68.63 28.84 0.02
C PRO A 396 -68.74 29.84 1.16
N GLY A 397 -67.59 30.41 1.55
CA GLY A 397 -67.53 31.67 2.29
C GLY A 397 -67.33 31.50 3.80
N GLU A 398 -66.09 31.63 4.25
CA GLU A 398 -65.75 32.53 5.36
C GLU A 398 -64.23 32.78 5.38
N SER A 399 -63.88 34.06 5.43
CA SER A 399 -62.53 34.59 5.42
C SER A 399 -61.78 34.20 6.69
N ALA A 400 -60.66 33.49 6.55
CA ALA A 400 -59.73 33.25 7.65
C ALA A 400 -58.98 34.56 8.00
N ILE A 401 -59.36 35.14 9.12
CA ILE A 401 -58.68 36.24 9.80
C ILE A 401 -57.37 35.70 10.39
N LEU A 402 -56.24 36.32 10.03
CA LEU A 402 -54.93 36.09 10.65
C LEU A 402 -54.91 36.67 12.07
N PRO A 403 -54.36 35.99 13.10
CA PRO A 403 -53.92 36.67 14.30
C PRO A 403 -52.45 37.10 14.20
N ALA A 404 -52.20 38.33 14.62
CA ALA A 404 -50.90 38.98 14.81
C ALA A 404 -50.07 38.32 15.94
N PRO A 405 -48.74 38.57 16.03
CA PRO A 405 -47.87 37.90 16.99
C PRO A 405 -48.06 38.46 18.40
N ALA A 406 -48.25 37.59 19.38
CA ALA A 406 -48.30 37.96 20.80
C ALA A 406 -46.89 37.93 21.40
N GLU A 407 -46.43 39.12 21.73
CA GLU A 407 -45.31 39.44 22.59
C GLU A 407 -45.69 39.19 24.07
N ASN A 408 -44.70 38.77 24.87
CA ASN A 408 -44.55 38.86 26.33
C ASN A 408 -44.37 37.53 27.11
N LEU A 409 -43.20 37.47 27.75
CA LEU A 409 -42.70 36.53 28.75
C LEU A 409 -43.45 36.67 30.10
N PRO A 410 -43.24 35.74 31.05
CA PRO A 410 -42.28 36.07 32.11
C PRO A 410 -41.17 35.02 32.29
N GLU A 411 -39.99 35.54 32.62
CA GLU A 411 -38.81 34.79 33.08
C GLU A 411 -39.14 34.01 34.36
N ASP A 412 -38.69 32.75 34.43
CA ASP A 412 -38.40 32.16 35.73
C ASP A 412 -37.10 31.34 35.75
N THR A 413 -36.47 31.47 36.90
CA THR A 413 -35.09 31.28 37.32
C THR A 413 -34.51 29.86 37.19
N ALA A 414 -33.26 29.76 36.71
CA ALA A 414 -32.40 28.57 36.88
C ALA A 414 -30.98 29.00 37.33
N PRO A 415 -30.29 28.23 38.18
CA PRO A 415 -29.13 28.73 38.92
C PRO A 415 -27.85 28.76 38.08
N ALA A 416 -27.10 29.85 38.25
CA ALA A 416 -25.84 30.14 37.60
C ALA A 416 -24.73 29.13 37.97
N GLY A 417 -24.22 28.44 36.97
CA GLY A 417 -22.85 27.91 36.95
C GLY A 417 -21.99 28.87 36.14
N THR A 418 -20.97 29.43 36.78
CA THR A 418 -20.04 30.44 36.26
C THR A 418 -19.30 29.98 34.99
N PHE A 419 -19.85 30.32 33.82
CA PHE A 419 -19.08 30.57 32.61
C PHE A 419 -19.00 32.09 32.41
N SER A 420 -17.78 32.62 32.31
CA SER A 420 -17.49 34.06 32.23
C SER A 420 -18.35 34.75 31.17
N SER A 421 -19.01 35.85 31.56
CA SER A 421 -19.91 36.68 30.73
C SER A 421 -19.28 37.18 29.43
N ALA A 422 -17.94 37.23 29.35
CA ALA A 422 -17.18 37.60 28.16
C ALA A 422 -17.31 36.58 27.01
N VAL A 423 -17.50 35.29 27.31
CA VAL A 423 -17.64 34.23 26.30
C VAL A 423 -19.04 34.27 25.67
N ILE A 424 -20.06 34.56 26.48
CA ILE A 424 -21.46 34.63 26.04
C ILE A 424 -21.70 35.86 25.14
N SER A 425 -21.02 36.99 25.39
CA SER A 425 -21.08 38.17 24.52
C SER A 425 -20.38 37.96 23.17
N HIS A 426 -19.26 37.23 23.15
CA HIS A 426 -18.57 36.85 21.90
C HIS A 426 -19.40 35.85 21.07
N ILE A 427 -20.05 34.88 21.71
CA ILE A 427 -20.93 33.91 21.04
C ILE A 427 -22.16 34.62 20.42
N LYS A 428 -22.76 35.60 21.10
CA LYS A 428 -23.87 36.41 20.56
C LYS A 428 -23.48 37.34 19.40
N GLN A 429 -22.20 37.73 19.28
CA GLN A 429 -21.71 38.50 18.13
C GLN A 429 -21.41 37.61 16.91
N LEU A 430 -21.06 36.33 17.11
CA LEU A 430 -20.85 35.37 16.02
C LEU A 430 -22.15 34.87 15.37
N THR A 431 -23.29 34.92 16.07
CA THR A 431 -24.56 34.35 15.59
C THR A 431 -25.12 34.94 14.28
N PRO A 432 -25.10 36.26 14.00
CA PRO A 432 -25.60 36.79 12.72
C PRO A 432 -24.64 36.50 11.55
N ALA A 433 -23.33 36.59 11.75
CA ALA A 433 -22.33 36.25 10.71
C ALA A 433 -22.36 34.76 10.33
N LEU A 434 -22.54 33.86 11.32
CA LEU A 434 -22.74 32.43 11.08
C LEU A 434 -24.07 32.15 10.37
N ALA A 435 -25.13 32.92 10.64
CA ALA A 435 -26.43 32.76 9.99
C ALA A 435 -26.39 33.20 8.52
N GLU A 436 -25.74 34.32 8.21
CA GLU A 436 -25.50 34.76 6.83
C GLU A 436 -24.59 33.80 6.08
N ALA A 437 -23.49 33.37 6.69
CA ALA A 437 -22.61 32.35 6.13
C ALA A 437 -23.37 31.06 5.84
N LYS A 438 -24.20 30.58 6.76
CA LYS A 438 -25.04 29.39 6.58
C LYS A 438 -26.04 29.56 5.44
N ARG A 439 -26.63 30.75 5.27
CA ARG A 439 -27.58 31.07 4.19
C ARG A 439 -26.88 31.13 2.82
N ALA A 440 -25.71 31.74 2.75
CA ALA A 440 -24.86 31.77 1.57
C ALA A 440 -24.36 30.37 1.19
N LEU A 441 -23.97 29.56 2.19
CA LEU A 441 -23.58 28.16 2.02
C LEU A 441 -24.75 27.34 1.47
N LEU A 442 -25.95 27.51 2.01
CA LEU A 442 -27.16 26.81 1.54
C LEU A 442 -27.62 27.25 0.15
N LEU A 443 -27.32 28.48 -0.29
CA LEU A 443 -27.58 28.92 -1.67
C LEU A 443 -26.54 28.36 -2.65
N HIS A 444 -25.27 28.32 -2.26
CA HIS A 444 -24.15 28.01 -3.15
C HIS A 444 -23.54 26.62 -2.94
N TRP A 445 -24.09 25.76 -2.07
CA TRP A 445 -23.47 24.47 -1.70
C TRP A 445 -23.16 23.58 -2.91
N LYS A 446 -24.02 23.58 -3.94
CA LYS A 446 -23.76 22.85 -5.19
C LYS A 446 -22.53 23.39 -5.91
N GLY A 447 -22.43 24.73 -6.02
CA GLY A 447 -21.28 25.41 -6.62
C GLY A 447 -20.00 25.20 -5.81
N ILE A 448 -20.08 25.27 -4.48
CA ILE A 448 -18.94 25.00 -3.58
C ILE A 448 -18.50 23.54 -3.72
N THR A 449 -19.43 22.59 -3.77
CA THR A 449 -19.12 21.16 -3.93
C THR A 449 -18.43 20.90 -5.28
N ILE A 450 -18.97 21.47 -6.36
CA ILE A 450 -18.35 21.37 -7.70
C ILE A 450 -16.95 22.01 -7.70
N ALA A 451 -16.79 23.19 -7.11
CA ALA A 451 -15.50 23.87 -7.04
C ALA A 451 -14.46 23.07 -6.25
N VAL A 452 -14.85 22.48 -5.12
CA VAL A 452 -13.97 21.60 -4.33
C VAL A 452 -13.58 20.36 -5.13
N CYS A 453 -14.54 19.71 -5.80
CA CYS A 453 -14.24 18.55 -6.65
C CYS A 453 -13.29 18.93 -7.81
N LEU A 454 -13.52 20.05 -8.49
CA LEU A 454 -12.65 20.54 -9.56
C LEU A 454 -11.26 20.92 -9.06
N PHE A 455 -11.16 21.52 -7.87
CA PHE A 455 -9.88 21.82 -7.24
C PHE A 455 -9.09 20.54 -6.93
N ILE A 456 -9.74 19.53 -6.35
CA ILE A 456 -9.11 18.23 -6.07
C ILE A 456 -8.65 17.58 -7.38
N LEU A 457 -9.48 17.59 -8.42
CA LEU A 457 -9.12 17.05 -9.74
C LEU A 457 -7.94 17.80 -10.37
N ALA A 458 -7.94 19.14 -10.31
CA ALA A 458 -6.83 19.95 -10.82
C ALA A 458 -5.54 19.71 -10.03
N PHE A 459 -5.61 19.62 -8.71
CA PHE A 459 -4.46 19.31 -7.87
C PHE A 459 -3.88 17.91 -8.18
N CYS A 460 -4.75 16.90 -8.31
CA CYS A 460 -4.32 15.56 -8.71
C CYS A 460 -3.72 15.54 -10.12
N GLY A 461 -4.33 16.27 -11.07
CA GLY A 461 -3.81 16.43 -12.43
C GLY A 461 -2.45 17.13 -12.47
N LEU A 462 -2.22 18.14 -11.62
CA LEU A 462 -0.93 18.82 -11.49
C LEU A 462 0.14 17.90 -10.90
N GLN A 463 -0.19 17.11 -9.87
CA GLN A 463 0.74 16.13 -9.31
C GLN A 463 1.14 15.09 -10.38
N PHE A 464 0.16 14.56 -11.12
CA PHE A 464 0.43 13.64 -12.22
C PHE A 464 1.27 14.28 -13.33
N TYR A 465 0.93 15.52 -13.74
CA TYR A 465 1.68 16.25 -14.75
C TYR A 465 3.12 16.52 -14.31
N SER A 466 3.33 16.88 -13.04
CA SER A 466 4.68 17.11 -12.50
C SER A 466 5.54 15.84 -12.55
N ALA A 467 4.98 14.69 -12.16
CA ALA A 467 5.66 13.40 -12.25
C ALA A 467 5.92 12.99 -13.72
N TYR A 468 4.96 13.21 -14.62
CA TYR A 468 5.12 12.93 -16.04
C TYR A 468 6.20 13.81 -16.70
N MET A 469 6.26 15.08 -16.33
CA MET A 469 7.24 16.03 -16.85
C MET A 469 8.67 15.72 -16.38
N GLU A 470 8.84 15.27 -15.14
CA GLU A 470 10.15 14.83 -14.61
C GLU A 470 10.76 13.71 -15.46
N TYR A 471 9.92 12.76 -15.89
CA TYR A 471 10.30 11.66 -16.77
C TYR A 471 10.72 12.14 -18.18
N GLN A 472 9.92 13.03 -18.77
CA GLN A 472 10.19 13.57 -20.11
C GLN A 472 11.43 14.48 -20.16
N ASN A 473 11.74 15.20 -19.08
CA ASN A 473 12.87 16.13 -19.04
C ASN A 473 14.22 15.40 -19.15
N ALA A 474 14.38 14.22 -18.55
CA ALA A 474 15.59 13.40 -18.67
C ALA A 474 15.92 13.08 -20.13
N GLY A 475 14.92 12.59 -20.89
CA GLY A 475 15.10 12.25 -22.31
C GLY A 475 15.32 13.45 -23.21
N LYS A 476 14.95 14.67 -22.80
CA LYS A 476 15.28 15.91 -23.54
C LYS A 476 16.72 16.33 -23.30
N GLU A 477 17.20 16.25 -22.05
CA GLU A 477 18.57 16.58 -21.69
C GLU A 477 19.58 15.72 -22.47
N TYR A 478 19.35 14.40 -22.56
CA TYR A 478 20.25 13.51 -23.30
C TYR A 478 20.21 13.71 -24.82
N ARG A 479 19.02 13.97 -25.40
CA ARG A 479 18.93 14.35 -26.82
C ARG A 479 19.62 15.67 -27.12
N GLN A 480 19.55 16.64 -26.21
CA GLN A 480 20.28 17.91 -26.35
C GLN A 480 21.79 17.69 -26.28
N ALA A 481 22.27 16.85 -25.35
CA ALA A 481 23.68 16.49 -25.27
C ALA A 481 24.16 15.85 -26.59
N GLU A 482 23.38 14.92 -27.15
CA GLU A 482 23.71 14.25 -28.42
C GLU A 482 23.75 15.22 -29.60
N GLN A 483 22.72 16.06 -29.76
CA GLN A 483 22.65 17.09 -30.81
C GLN A 483 23.79 18.12 -30.70
N SER A 484 24.27 18.40 -29.48
CA SER A 484 25.40 19.32 -29.28
C SER A 484 26.72 18.77 -29.82
N MET A 485 26.87 17.43 -29.83
CA MET A 485 28.04 16.75 -30.38
C MET A 485 27.93 16.59 -31.91
N GLU A 486 26.73 16.34 -32.45
CA GLU A 486 26.54 16.11 -33.90
C GLU A 486 26.79 17.31 -34.85
N SER A 487 27.20 18.48 -34.37
CA SER A 487 27.25 19.71 -35.20
C SER A 487 28.65 20.28 -35.49
N LEU A 488 28.97 20.41 -36.79
CA LEU A 488 29.86 21.44 -37.36
C LEU A 488 29.20 22.14 -38.57
N PRO A 489 29.57 23.41 -38.88
CA PRO A 489 28.74 24.36 -39.62
C PRO A 489 28.80 24.20 -41.14
N ALA A 490 27.70 24.57 -41.80
CA ALA A 490 27.42 24.46 -43.24
C ALA A 490 28.31 25.29 -44.20
N SER A 491 29.56 25.60 -43.86
CA SER A 491 30.39 26.57 -44.60
C SER A 491 31.60 26.02 -45.37
N SER A 492 31.84 24.71 -45.40
CA SER A 492 33.02 24.14 -46.10
C SER A 492 32.75 23.36 -47.40
N ILE A 493 31.51 23.21 -47.87
CA ILE A 493 31.24 22.52 -49.15
C ILE A 493 30.72 23.53 -50.20
N ARG A 494 31.65 24.25 -50.82
CA ARG A 494 31.41 24.94 -52.09
C ARG A 494 32.28 24.26 -53.15
N GLY A 495 31.73 23.27 -53.83
CA GLY A 495 32.43 22.54 -54.89
C GLY A 495 31.53 21.57 -55.64
N THR A 496 30.93 22.06 -56.73
CA THR A 496 30.45 21.33 -57.93
C THR A 496 29.62 20.05 -57.73
N ALA A 497 28.31 20.18 -57.93
CA ALA A 497 27.37 19.08 -58.07
C ALA A 497 27.52 18.34 -59.42
N ALA A 498 27.49 17.01 -59.38
CA ALA A 498 27.00 16.15 -60.46
C ALA A 498 26.18 15.01 -59.81
N PRO A 499 25.00 14.62 -60.34
CA PRO A 499 24.11 13.69 -59.66
C PRO A 499 24.28 12.26 -60.20
N LEU A 500 24.54 11.28 -59.33
CA LEU A 500 24.34 9.86 -59.65
C LEU A 500 23.95 9.04 -58.40
N GLU A 501 22.74 8.51 -58.49
CA GLU A 501 22.25 7.18 -58.09
C GLU A 501 22.22 6.69 -56.62
N SER A 502 21.17 5.89 -56.42
CA SER A 502 20.68 5.23 -55.22
C SER A 502 21.73 4.47 -54.42
N GLY A 503 21.92 4.88 -53.17
CA GLY A 503 22.58 4.11 -52.12
C GLY A 503 21.81 4.30 -50.81
N THR A 504 21.87 3.29 -49.94
CA THR A 504 21.47 3.32 -48.51
C THR A 504 21.76 4.68 -47.85
N PRO A 505 20.91 5.18 -46.93
CA PRO A 505 21.14 6.48 -46.31
C PRO A 505 22.53 6.51 -45.67
N GLU A 506 23.45 7.29 -46.27
CA GLU A 506 24.78 7.54 -45.71
C GLU A 506 24.60 8.12 -44.29
N GLU A 507 25.06 7.36 -43.30
CA GLU A 507 25.05 7.75 -41.90
C GLU A 507 25.90 9.02 -41.76
N LYS A 508 25.32 10.10 -41.21
CA LYS A 508 26.10 11.30 -40.91
C LYS A 508 27.23 10.92 -39.94
N PRO A 509 28.49 11.27 -40.21
CA PRO A 509 29.58 10.95 -39.30
C PRO A 509 29.33 11.61 -37.93
N PHE A 510 29.31 10.82 -36.86
CA PHE A 510 29.30 11.37 -35.51
C PHE A 510 30.65 12.02 -35.24
N VAL A 511 30.65 13.34 -35.09
CA VAL A 511 31.84 14.12 -34.77
C VAL A 511 31.88 14.32 -33.27
N PHE A 512 32.88 13.77 -32.59
CA PHE A 512 33.05 13.95 -31.16
C PHE A 512 34.02 15.10 -30.86
N ASP A 513 33.63 15.97 -29.93
CA ASP A 513 34.44 17.11 -29.46
C ASP A 513 34.51 17.07 -27.94
N TYR A 514 35.63 16.58 -27.41
CA TYR A 514 35.83 16.41 -25.97
C TYR A 514 35.80 17.74 -25.23
N GLU A 515 36.38 18.80 -25.79
CA GLU A 515 36.44 20.13 -25.17
C GLU A 515 35.03 20.73 -25.00
N LYS A 516 34.18 20.57 -26.02
CA LYS A 516 32.76 20.98 -25.90
C LYS A 516 31.99 20.17 -24.86
N LEU A 517 32.31 18.90 -24.69
CA LEU A 517 31.67 18.06 -23.69
C LEU A 517 32.11 18.46 -22.27
N ALA A 518 33.43 18.60 -22.07
CA ALA A 518 34.04 19.00 -20.81
C ALA A 518 33.61 20.41 -20.37
N ALA A 519 33.35 21.32 -21.32
CA ALA A 519 32.81 22.65 -21.02
C ALA A 519 31.38 22.62 -20.44
N GLN A 520 30.59 21.59 -20.75
CA GLN A 520 29.22 21.43 -20.25
C GLN A 520 29.18 20.78 -18.86
N ASN A 521 30.11 19.87 -18.59
CA ASN A 521 30.28 19.25 -17.28
C ASN A 521 31.76 18.91 -17.04
N SER A 522 32.32 19.44 -15.95
CA SER A 522 33.69 19.18 -15.50
C SER A 522 34.00 17.71 -15.26
N ASP A 523 32.98 16.89 -15.02
CA ASP A 523 33.10 15.48 -14.68
C ASP A 523 33.00 14.61 -15.95
N ALA A 524 32.99 15.20 -17.15
CA ALA A 524 32.90 14.48 -18.41
C ALA A 524 34.15 13.65 -18.71
N ALA A 525 33.96 12.35 -18.88
CA ALA A 525 35.01 11.40 -19.23
C ALA A 525 35.01 11.02 -20.72
N GLY A 526 33.86 11.07 -21.40
CA GLY A 526 33.76 10.66 -22.80
C GLY A 526 32.34 10.49 -23.34
N TRP A 527 32.19 9.69 -24.40
CA TRP A 527 30.90 9.33 -25.00
C TRP A 527 30.86 7.84 -25.31
N LEU A 528 29.74 7.17 -25.02
CA LEU A 528 29.51 5.78 -25.36
C LEU A 528 28.37 5.68 -26.37
N ARG A 529 28.60 4.98 -27.48
CA ARG A 529 27.61 4.76 -28.54
C ARG A 529 27.59 3.31 -28.99
N LEU A 530 26.40 2.78 -29.21
CA LEU A 530 26.16 1.55 -29.97
C LEU A 530 25.49 1.95 -31.31
N PRO A 531 26.21 1.88 -32.44
CA PRO A 531 25.70 2.34 -33.73
C PRO A 531 24.36 1.71 -34.11
N ASN A 532 23.49 2.50 -34.76
CA ASN A 532 22.14 2.11 -35.19
C ASN A 532 21.18 1.70 -34.05
N THR A 533 21.41 2.17 -32.83
CA THR A 533 20.53 1.95 -31.67
C THR A 533 20.29 3.26 -30.90
N GLY A 534 19.40 3.23 -29.90
CA GLY A 534 19.18 4.37 -29.00
C GLY A 534 20.24 4.56 -27.91
N LEU A 535 21.29 3.72 -27.86
CA LEU A 535 22.36 3.84 -26.88
C LEU A 535 23.44 4.79 -27.40
N SER A 536 23.34 6.06 -26.99
CA SER A 536 24.28 7.14 -27.32
C SER A 536 24.24 8.16 -26.18
N TYR A 537 25.22 8.09 -25.28
CA TYR A 537 25.20 8.87 -24.03
C TYR A 537 26.58 9.44 -23.67
N PRO A 538 26.62 10.63 -23.06
CA PRO A 538 27.84 11.12 -22.44
C PRO A 538 28.19 10.25 -21.23
N VAL A 539 29.49 10.06 -21.03
CA VAL A 539 30.07 9.33 -19.90
C VAL A 539 30.68 10.34 -18.94
N VAL A 540 30.35 10.23 -17.66
CA VAL A 540 30.89 11.06 -16.57
C VAL A 540 31.68 10.23 -15.56
N GLN A 541 32.58 10.84 -14.81
CA GLN A 541 33.27 10.20 -13.69
C GLN A 541 33.16 11.10 -12.46
N GLY A 542 32.40 10.65 -11.46
CA GLY A 542 32.24 11.36 -10.19
C GLY A 542 33.36 11.03 -9.19
N ASN A 543 33.30 11.67 -8.02
CA ASN A 543 34.17 11.34 -6.88
C ASN A 543 33.74 10.06 -6.15
N ASP A 544 32.53 9.59 -6.44
CA ASP A 544 31.93 8.37 -5.95
C ASP A 544 31.06 7.74 -7.05
N ASN A 545 30.61 6.51 -6.85
CA ASN A 545 29.78 5.81 -7.83
C ASN A 545 28.26 6.03 -7.59
N PHE A 546 27.88 6.87 -6.62
CA PHE A 546 26.50 7.07 -6.18
C PHE A 546 25.84 8.30 -6.79
N TYR A 547 26.59 9.39 -6.94
CA TYR A 547 26.05 10.71 -7.29
C TYR A 547 25.28 10.66 -8.62
N TYR A 548 25.88 10.04 -9.64
CA TYR A 548 25.32 9.95 -10.99
C TYR A 548 24.25 8.86 -11.19
N LEU A 549 23.88 8.14 -10.14
CA LEU A 549 22.69 7.30 -10.19
C LEU A 549 21.39 8.11 -10.16
N THR A 550 21.43 9.29 -9.55
CA THR A 550 20.24 10.13 -9.34
C THR A 550 20.42 11.53 -9.92
N HIS A 551 21.47 11.74 -10.69
CA HIS A 551 21.77 12.99 -11.38
C HIS A 551 22.14 12.73 -12.84
N THR A 552 21.65 13.57 -13.74
CA THR A 552 21.96 13.50 -15.17
C THR A 552 23.35 14.06 -15.48
N PHE A 553 23.78 13.99 -16.75
CA PHE A 553 24.99 14.66 -17.24
C PHE A 553 25.10 16.13 -16.82
N TYR A 554 23.99 16.87 -16.74
CA TYR A 554 23.99 18.29 -16.34
C TYR A 554 23.91 18.50 -14.82
N LYS A 555 24.11 17.44 -14.01
CA LYS A 555 23.98 17.46 -12.55
C LYS A 555 22.56 17.80 -12.07
N SER A 556 21.55 17.70 -12.94
CA SER A 556 20.13 17.81 -12.59
C SER A 556 19.65 16.54 -11.90
N ARG A 557 18.92 16.64 -10.79
CA ARG A 557 18.37 15.47 -10.11
C ARG A 557 17.34 14.77 -11.00
N ASN A 558 17.54 13.49 -11.29
CA ASN A 558 16.65 12.67 -12.09
C ASN A 558 16.86 11.17 -11.83
N THR A 559 15.78 10.39 -11.84
CA THR A 559 15.83 8.94 -11.60
C THR A 559 16.56 8.16 -12.69
N ALA A 560 16.67 8.69 -13.91
CA ALA A 560 17.41 8.04 -15.00
C ALA A 560 18.93 8.03 -14.79
N GLY A 561 19.46 8.90 -13.90
CA GLY A 561 20.90 9.04 -13.67
C GLY A 561 21.66 9.43 -14.94
N ALA A 562 22.95 9.07 -15.00
CA ALA A 562 23.84 9.20 -16.15
C ALA A 562 24.58 7.88 -16.42
N ILE A 563 25.25 7.77 -17.57
CA ILE A 563 26.24 6.72 -17.78
C ILE A 563 27.54 7.19 -17.12
N PHE A 564 28.04 6.42 -16.16
CA PHE A 564 29.20 6.85 -15.38
C PHE A 564 30.28 5.78 -15.29
N LEU A 565 31.53 6.24 -15.25
CA LEU A 565 32.73 5.45 -15.07
C LEU A 565 33.01 5.27 -13.58
N ASP A 566 33.56 4.11 -13.22
CA ASP A 566 33.99 3.83 -11.85
C ASP A 566 34.98 4.90 -11.34
N SER A 567 34.59 5.60 -10.27
CA SER A 567 35.34 6.65 -9.59
C SER A 567 36.71 6.20 -9.07
N ARG A 568 36.94 4.89 -8.89
CA ARG A 568 38.20 4.33 -8.39
C ARG A 568 39.28 4.20 -9.47
N LEU A 569 38.93 4.40 -10.75
CA LEU A 569 39.87 4.30 -11.87
C LEU A 569 40.59 5.64 -12.11
N SER A 570 41.89 5.72 -11.80
CA SER A 570 42.70 6.93 -12.03
C SER A 570 42.92 7.25 -13.50
N ASP A 571 43.04 6.20 -14.34
CA ASP A 571 43.36 6.34 -15.77
C ASP A 571 42.11 6.46 -16.65
N GLY A 572 40.93 6.66 -16.03
CA GLY A 572 39.70 6.92 -16.73
C GLY A 572 39.32 5.86 -17.78
N LEU A 573 38.88 6.33 -18.95
CA LEU A 573 38.59 5.48 -20.12
C LEU A 573 39.85 4.91 -20.78
N SER A 574 41.05 5.34 -20.39
CA SER A 574 42.33 4.82 -20.88
C SER A 574 42.89 3.66 -20.05
N ALA A 575 42.24 3.32 -18.93
CA ALA A 575 42.61 2.19 -18.08
C ALA A 575 42.63 0.85 -18.86
N GLN A 576 43.45 -0.09 -18.38
CA GLN A 576 43.51 -1.47 -18.93
C GLN A 576 42.14 -2.15 -18.88
N HIS A 577 41.37 -1.88 -17.83
CA HIS A 577 39.98 -2.29 -17.66
C HIS A 577 39.15 -1.11 -17.18
N SER A 578 38.28 -0.59 -18.05
CA SER A 578 37.33 0.47 -17.71
C SER A 578 35.95 -0.14 -17.40
N ILE A 579 35.26 0.34 -16.36
CA ILE A 579 33.94 -0.17 -15.98
C ILE A 579 32.92 0.97 -16.00
N LEU A 580 31.92 0.84 -16.85
CA LEU A 580 30.82 1.77 -17.01
C LEU A 580 29.54 1.20 -16.41
N TYR A 581 28.83 2.04 -15.69
CA TYR A 581 27.55 1.75 -15.07
C TYR A 581 26.45 2.61 -15.69
N GLY A 582 25.25 2.07 -15.72
CA GLY A 582 24.06 2.77 -16.19
C GLY A 582 22.79 2.05 -15.77
N HIS A 583 21.73 2.82 -15.51
CA HIS A 583 20.42 2.26 -15.20
C HIS A 583 19.84 1.50 -16.38
N ASN A 584 19.05 0.48 -16.08
CA ASN A 584 18.21 -0.20 -17.04
C ASN A 584 16.80 0.36 -16.87
N MET A 585 16.44 1.34 -17.70
CA MET A 585 15.17 2.07 -17.60
C MET A 585 14.05 1.31 -18.30
N HIS A 586 12.84 1.35 -17.72
CA HIS A 586 11.67 0.65 -18.28
C HIS A 586 11.20 1.18 -19.64
N ASP A 587 11.58 2.40 -20.04
CA ASP A 587 11.29 2.95 -21.37
C ASP A 587 12.32 2.56 -22.44
N GLY A 588 13.31 1.73 -22.10
CA GLY A 588 14.36 1.30 -23.02
C GLY A 588 15.55 2.27 -23.12
N THR A 589 15.60 3.34 -22.32
CA THR A 589 16.73 4.28 -22.30
C THR A 589 17.90 3.79 -21.44
N MET A 590 19.01 4.52 -21.47
CA MET A 590 20.24 4.22 -20.73
C MET A 590 20.84 2.86 -21.14
N PHE A 591 21.05 1.93 -20.20
CA PHE A 591 21.60 0.60 -20.46
C PHE A 591 20.56 -0.50 -20.63
N ALA A 592 19.27 -0.15 -20.74
CA ALA A 592 18.22 -1.14 -21.03
C ALA A 592 18.49 -1.91 -22.36
N GLU A 593 19.09 -1.24 -23.35
CA GLU A 593 19.49 -1.85 -24.63
C GLU A 593 20.49 -3.01 -24.43
N LEU A 594 21.29 -3.02 -23.36
CA LEU A 594 22.25 -4.09 -23.09
C LEU A 594 21.57 -5.45 -22.92
N LEU A 595 20.36 -5.49 -22.33
CA LEU A 595 19.63 -6.74 -22.12
C LEU A 595 19.32 -7.49 -23.43
N ARG A 596 19.27 -6.78 -24.57
CA ARG A 596 19.03 -7.39 -25.89
C ARG A 596 20.20 -8.27 -26.33
N PHE A 597 21.41 -8.03 -25.83
CA PHE A 597 22.56 -8.92 -26.03
C PHE A 597 22.35 -10.31 -25.40
N ARG A 598 21.30 -10.54 -24.60
CA ARG A 598 20.95 -11.90 -24.17
C ARG A 598 20.63 -12.80 -25.37
N GLU A 599 20.12 -12.23 -26.46
CA GLU A 599 19.88 -12.93 -27.71
C GLU A 599 21.11 -12.87 -28.62
N LYS A 600 21.67 -14.03 -28.97
CA LYS A 600 22.84 -14.13 -29.84
C LYS A 600 22.67 -13.38 -31.18
N ALA A 601 21.47 -13.44 -31.77
CA ALA A 601 21.17 -12.77 -33.04
C ALA A 601 21.31 -11.24 -32.97
N TYR A 602 21.08 -10.64 -31.79
CA TYR A 602 21.24 -9.21 -31.60
C TYR A 602 22.73 -8.82 -31.59
N TRP A 603 23.58 -9.59 -30.90
CA TRP A 603 25.03 -9.40 -30.96
C TRP A 603 25.58 -9.56 -32.39
N GLU A 604 25.10 -10.54 -33.16
CA GLU A 604 25.52 -10.74 -34.56
C GLU A 604 25.22 -9.51 -35.45
N GLN A 605 24.19 -8.72 -35.12
CA GLN A 605 23.83 -7.47 -35.80
C GLN A 605 24.57 -6.24 -35.23
N HIS A 606 24.95 -6.28 -33.96
CA HIS A 606 25.56 -5.17 -33.22
C HIS A 606 26.85 -5.57 -32.48
N PRO A 607 27.90 -6.06 -33.18
CA PRO A 607 29.10 -6.60 -32.52
C PRO A 607 30.08 -5.53 -32.00
N LEU A 608 29.92 -4.27 -32.43
CA LEU A 608 30.87 -3.18 -32.20
C LEU A 608 30.22 -2.03 -31.43
N LEU A 609 30.90 -1.56 -30.39
CA LEU A 609 30.62 -0.36 -29.61
C LEU A 609 31.65 0.73 -29.96
N GLU A 610 31.26 1.98 -29.85
CA GLU A 610 32.15 3.13 -30.01
C GLU A 610 32.30 3.85 -28.66
N LEU A 611 33.55 4.06 -28.25
CA LEU A 611 33.89 4.78 -27.05
C LEU A 611 34.77 5.97 -27.43
N TYR A 612 34.32 7.17 -27.11
CA TYR A 612 35.04 8.40 -27.37
C TYR A 612 35.59 8.96 -26.06
N SER A 613 36.82 9.46 -26.08
CA SER A 613 37.50 10.06 -24.92
C SER A 613 38.38 11.23 -25.38
N GLU A 614 39.04 11.92 -24.45
CA GLU A 614 40.06 12.92 -24.78
C GLU A 614 41.15 12.33 -25.71
N GLY A 615 41.50 11.05 -25.52
CA GLY A 615 42.50 10.33 -26.30
C GLY A 615 42.04 9.84 -27.68
N GLY A 616 40.85 10.20 -28.14
CA GLY A 616 40.30 9.83 -29.45
C GLY A 616 39.22 8.75 -29.40
N LYS A 617 38.94 8.15 -30.57
CA LYS A 617 37.87 7.16 -30.76
C LYS A 617 38.41 5.75 -30.62
N ALA A 618 37.81 4.95 -29.73
CA ALA A 618 38.06 3.53 -29.58
C ALA A 618 36.89 2.68 -30.13
N ILE A 619 37.16 1.84 -31.13
CA ILE A 619 36.23 0.77 -31.52
C ILE A 619 36.39 -0.40 -30.55
N CYS A 620 35.28 -0.83 -29.95
CA CYS A 620 35.24 -1.86 -28.93
C CYS A 620 34.42 -3.06 -29.43
N GLU A 621 35.05 -4.21 -29.60
CA GLU A 621 34.39 -5.44 -30.09
C GLU A 621 33.93 -6.32 -28.91
N VAL A 622 32.64 -6.65 -28.88
CA VAL A 622 32.02 -7.40 -27.79
C VAL A 622 32.51 -8.85 -27.80
N PHE A 623 33.20 -9.26 -26.73
CA PHE A 623 33.75 -10.61 -26.60
C PHE A 623 33.06 -11.47 -25.55
N SER A 624 32.38 -10.86 -24.57
CA SER A 624 31.65 -11.60 -23.53
C SER A 624 30.35 -10.88 -23.17
N VAL A 625 29.29 -11.67 -22.99
CA VAL A 625 27.98 -11.23 -22.51
C VAL A 625 27.51 -12.22 -21.47
N HIS A 626 27.31 -11.80 -20.23
CA HIS A 626 26.97 -12.71 -19.12
C HIS A 626 26.23 -12.01 -17.98
N GLU A 627 25.69 -12.81 -17.06
CA GLU A 627 25.18 -12.31 -15.78
C GLU A 627 26.24 -12.49 -14.70
N ALA A 628 26.47 -11.45 -13.89
CA ALA A 628 27.46 -11.45 -12.82
C ALA A 628 26.85 -10.95 -11.50
N ALA A 629 27.28 -11.52 -10.38
CA ALA A 629 26.95 -10.96 -9.06
C ALA A 629 27.75 -9.65 -8.82
N PRO A 630 27.22 -8.67 -8.08
CA PRO A 630 27.91 -7.39 -7.84
C PRO A 630 29.28 -7.52 -7.15
N ASP A 631 29.51 -8.59 -6.38
CA ASP A 631 30.76 -8.88 -5.67
C ASP A 631 31.69 -9.86 -6.43
N SER A 632 31.33 -10.20 -7.67
CA SER A 632 32.09 -11.17 -8.48
C SER A 632 33.40 -10.59 -9.04
N GLU A 633 34.27 -11.48 -9.51
CA GLU A 633 35.55 -11.12 -10.13
C GLU A 633 35.39 -10.23 -11.37
N THR A 634 34.20 -10.16 -11.99
CA THR A 634 33.90 -9.28 -13.14
C THR A 634 34.21 -7.81 -12.87
N TYR A 635 34.14 -7.36 -11.60
CA TYR A 635 34.42 -5.97 -11.21
C TYR A 635 35.86 -5.74 -10.72
N THR A 636 36.81 -6.61 -11.11
CA THR A 636 38.23 -6.44 -10.75
C THR A 636 38.83 -5.23 -11.47
N LEU A 637 39.19 -4.19 -10.71
CA LEU A 637 39.67 -2.91 -11.26
C LEU A 637 41.15 -2.91 -11.68
N SER A 638 41.97 -3.71 -11.02
CA SER A 638 43.42 -3.74 -11.26
C SER A 638 43.99 -5.14 -11.14
N PHE A 639 45.05 -5.41 -11.90
CA PHE A 639 45.68 -6.72 -11.95
C PHE A 639 47.15 -6.59 -11.55
N PRO A 640 47.64 -7.41 -10.60
CA PRO A 640 49.02 -7.30 -10.10
C PRO A 640 50.07 -7.70 -11.14
N ASN A 641 49.68 -8.49 -12.15
CA ASN A 641 50.55 -8.90 -13.25
C ASN A 641 49.73 -9.40 -14.44
N GLN A 642 50.41 -9.54 -15.58
CA GLN A 642 49.83 -9.97 -16.85
C GLN A 642 49.21 -11.38 -16.79
N SER A 643 49.75 -12.29 -15.97
CA SER A 643 49.20 -13.64 -15.79
C SER A 643 47.84 -13.63 -15.08
N LYS A 644 47.67 -12.76 -14.08
CA LYS A 644 46.38 -12.58 -13.40
C LYS A 644 45.35 -11.95 -14.31
N TYR A 645 45.76 -11.01 -15.16
CA TYR A 645 44.86 -10.45 -16.17
C TYR A 645 44.47 -11.50 -17.22
N GLU A 646 45.40 -12.35 -17.66
CA GLU A 646 45.09 -13.47 -18.56
C GLU A 646 44.07 -14.45 -17.95
N GLN A 647 44.23 -14.78 -16.66
CA GLN A 647 43.29 -15.63 -15.92
C GLN A 647 41.90 -15.00 -15.89
N TYR A 648 41.82 -13.70 -15.61
CA TYR A 648 40.57 -12.94 -15.62
C TYR A 648 39.91 -12.97 -17.01
N LEU A 649 40.65 -12.68 -18.08
CA LEU A 649 40.12 -12.70 -19.45
C LEU A 649 39.55 -14.07 -19.82
N LYS A 650 40.27 -15.15 -19.49
CA LYS A 650 39.79 -16.54 -19.71
C LYS A 650 38.52 -16.84 -18.90
N ALA A 651 38.43 -16.35 -17.66
CA ALA A 651 37.24 -16.51 -16.84
C ALA A 651 36.04 -15.79 -17.46
N MET A 652 36.23 -14.55 -17.93
CA MET A 652 35.15 -13.77 -18.55
C MET A 652 34.66 -14.38 -19.87
N THR A 653 35.55 -14.89 -20.73
CA THR A 653 35.15 -15.62 -21.95
C THR A 653 34.37 -16.90 -21.62
N LYS A 654 34.70 -17.57 -20.51
CA LYS A 654 34.00 -18.79 -20.08
C LYS A 654 32.60 -18.52 -19.52
N LEU A 655 32.36 -17.33 -18.95
CA LEU A 655 31.05 -16.92 -18.43
C LEU A 655 30.08 -16.49 -19.54
N ALA A 656 30.58 -16.20 -20.75
CA ALA A 656 29.77 -15.72 -21.87
C ALA A 656 28.61 -16.68 -22.19
N LEU A 657 27.42 -16.12 -22.42
CA LEU A 657 26.20 -16.86 -22.80
C LEU A 657 26.35 -17.60 -24.14
N TYR A 658 27.21 -17.10 -25.02
CA TYR A 658 27.52 -17.68 -26.32
C TYR A 658 28.94 -17.32 -26.76
N ASP A 659 29.49 -18.12 -27.66
CA ASP A 659 30.80 -17.87 -28.25
C ASP A 659 30.71 -16.75 -29.31
N THR A 660 31.50 -15.70 -29.10
CA THR A 660 31.61 -14.52 -29.99
C THR A 660 32.71 -14.67 -31.04
N GLY A 661 33.62 -15.64 -30.87
CA GLY A 661 34.81 -15.79 -31.72
C GLY A 661 35.89 -14.73 -31.52
N VAL A 662 35.68 -13.77 -30.61
CA VAL A 662 36.59 -12.64 -30.37
C VAL A 662 37.72 -13.05 -29.44
N THR A 663 38.97 -12.88 -29.88
CA THR A 663 40.15 -13.26 -29.08
C THR A 663 40.66 -12.09 -28.24
N VAL A 664 40.72 -12.31 -26.93
CA VAL A 664 41.31 -11.38 -25.95
C VAL A 664 42.67 -11.89 -25.50
N SER A 665 43.62 -10.97 -25.32
CA SER A 665 44.98 -11.28 -24.88
C SER A 665 45.39 -10.33 -23.75
N PRO A 666 46.44 -10.61 -22.99
CA PRO A 666 46.82 -9.76 -21.87
C PRO A 666 47.37 -8.38 -22.26
N SER A 667 47.60 -8.11 -23.55
CA SER A 667 47.87 -6.76 -24.08
C SER A 667 46.60 -6.00 -24.49
N SER A 668 45.43 -6.66 -24.50
CA SER A 668 44.16 -6.02 -24.81
C SER A 668 43.72 -5.10 -23.68
N GLN A 669 43.23 -3.90 -24.03
CA GLN A 669 42.42 -3.10 -23.14
C GLN A 669 40.95 -3.46 -23.31
N ILE A 670 40.17 -3.46 -22.23
CA ILE A 670 38.75 -3.83 -22.26
C ILE A 670 37.87 -2.75 -21.61
N VAL A 671 36.60 -2.77 -21.96
CA VAL A 671 35.53 -2.01 -21.30
C VAL A 671 34.41 -2.97 -20.89
N THR A 672 33.92 -2.79 -19.66
CA THR A 672 32.79 -3.51 -19.10
C THR A 672 31.61 -2.57 -18.96
N LEU A 673 30.47 -2.91 -19.55
CA LEU A 673 29.19 -2.22 -19.39
C LEU A 673 28.32 -3.05 -18.45
N SER A 674 27.82 -2.45 -17.37
CA SER A 674 27.09 -3.16 -16.31
C SER A 674 25.75 -2.50 -16.00
N THR A 675 24.67 -3.28 -15.99
CA THR A 675 23.32 -2.82 -15.62
C THR A 675 22.53 -3.86 -14.82
N CYS A 676 21.36 -3.48 -14.28
CA CYS A 676 20.51 -4.39 -13.51
C CYS A 676 19.68 -5.33 -14.42
N VAL A 677 19.41 -6.55 -13.96
CA VAL A 677 18.45 -7.46 -14.61
C VAL A 677 17.01 -7.15 -14.17
N ASN A 678 16.02 -7.52 -15.00
CA ASN A 678 14.59 -7.25 -14.75
C ASN A 678 13.90 -8.26 -13.83
N ASP A 679 14.60 -9.32 -13.41
CA ASP A 679 14.12 -10.27 -12.42
C ASP A 679 14.75 -9.90 -11.07
N GLN A 680 14.01 -9.98 -9.97
CA GLN A 680 14.43 -9.44 -8.65
C GLN A 680 15.70 -10.08 -8.04
N ARG A 681 16.48 -10.84 -8.82
CA ARG A 681 17.78 -11.36 -8.44
C ARG A 681 18.77 -10.21 -8.38
N ASP A 682 19.64 -10.24 -7.37
CA ASP A 682 20.77 -9.32 -7.29
C ASP A 682 21.90 -9.75 -8.23
N MET A 683 21.60 -9.68 -9.53
CA MET A 683 22.53 -9.95 -10.61
C MET A 683 22.66 -8.70 -11.48
N ARG A 684 23.76 -8.62 -12.20
CA ARG A 684 24.02 -7.57 -13.19
C ARG A 684 24.15 -8.21 -14.56
N PHE A 685 23.55 -7.58 -15.54
CA PHE A 685 23.76 -7.94 -16.94
C PHE A 685 25.00 -7.20 -17.43
N VAL A 686 25.97 -7.97 -17.92
CA VAL A 686 27.31 -7.47 -18.24
C VAL A 686 27.63 -7.73 -19.70
N VAL A 687 28.10 -6.69 -20.37
CA VAL A 687 28.66 -6.75 -21.73
C VAL A 687 30.10 -6.28 -21.68
N GLN A 688 31.04 -7.13 -22.08
CA GLN A 688 32.46 -6.78 -22.14
C GLN A 688 32.97 -6.74 -23.57
N ALA A 689 33.72 -5.69 -23.87
CA ALA A 689 34.27 -5.45 -25.19
C ALA A 689 35.77 -5.12 -25.13
N LYS A 690 36.49 -5.59 -26.15
CA LYS A 690 37.92 -5.36 -26.37
C LYS A 690 38.11 -4.11 -27.22
N LYS A 691 38.95 -3.18 -26.78
CA LYS A 691 39.34 -1.99 -27.55
C LYS A 691 40.33 -2.40 -28.65
N ILE A 692 40.03 -2.10 -29.92
CA ILE A 692 40.82 -2.55 -31.10
C ILE A 692 41.70 -1.44 -31.66
N GLN A 693 41.22 -0.20 -31.68
CA GLN A 693 41.89 0.90 -32.38
C GLN A 693 41.55 2.23 -31.72
N ALA A 694 42.56 2.94 -31.21
CA ALA A 694 42.46 4.36 -30.90
C ALA A 694 42.82 5.13 -32.17
N VAL A 695 41.85 5.78 -32.81
CA VAL A 695 42.06 6.69 -33.95
C VAL A 695 42.05 8.12 -33.46
#